data_AF-A0A822Y622-F1
#
_entry.id   AF-A0A822Y622-F1
#
_cell.length_a   1.000
_cell.length_b   1.000
_cell.length_c   1.000
_cell.angle_alpha   90.00
_cell.angle_beta   90.00
_cell.angle_gamma   90.00
#
_symmetry.space_group_name_H-M   'P 1'
#
loop_
_entity.id
_entity.type
_entity.pdbx_description
1 polymer ?
#
loop_
_entity_poly.entity_id
_entity_poly.type
_entity_poly.pdbx_seq_one_letter_code
_entity_poly.pdbx_strand_id
1 'polypeptide(L)'
;METDEGQGIIPFQLQFDKPIASQIKIAEWNPEKDLLAMVTGDSKILLHRFNWQRLWTISPGRCVTALCWRPDGKAIAVGLDDGTISLHDVENGKLLRSMKSHSVAILCLNWEEDAQPLEDDSGSFLTYEDRTSRFFPAPPRVPRVPGLVSGDTGFMDDNEDSFRELSNSSHQRFNILCSGDKDGSICFSIFGIFPIGKINIHEFSILSPLLDKKASCQFLNASIYKVALSKDLCHLIVMIHGELVEDKTELKERQIPRHDLVGLHCLLLDTSIFRKRKNELHQVAQQASNIDDLIEVIRASLSVIHKQWVDAIHTFHEKFDPLSTLIIDHGLDSCPQEEFLSLLGGARTSPPVHQFLVNSLCEVGLKRASKAIHNAGKELHLIIQEHLQPAAEFIAFRIGELRGLSRWRTRYQGIGLDEMLIDVATEKAGIFLVHVERFMRVLTTVIYQFQNFFTWLSKCIKLLMSEPSDQLPPFNSELVVIFLKFLYDQDPVKQLLEVSEVDQSIEVDWETMQRVNELVKFGGFSDTRYLQRTLAKEFEQMEQSFKEAFLMPFTTISKKIHCKNILPLFPVSSSAASSLLQIPTSISYYKDICTAGSSCQTLQQRLMDYICFRIPDESFSNMHNCIGIARGFMHGSTDSGKSCTSLEAVLLCVPDEYECVDLSLYKESQIVLLLNERISTSDSPENARMMIVQACDLPFLSVSRPSNSHKWALHELKDYVVNFLMENGKIRYIPHFVTVPLAVSASRGVACVFAARKRALVYILEENEDEVSDVE
;
A
#
# COMPACT_ATOMS: atom_id res chain seq x y z
N MET A 1 -4.78 -1.08 70.94
CA MET A 1 -4.02 -2.00 70.07
C MET A 1 -4.89 -2.18 68.84
N GLU A 2 -4.79 -1.23 67.92
CA GLU A 2 -5.28 -1.37 66.56
C GLU A 2 -4.03 -1.63 65.74
N THR A 3 -3.96 -2.82 65.15
CA THR A 3 -2.92 -3.20 64.20
C THR A 3 -3.20 -2.46 62.91
N ASP A 4 -2.28 -1.57 62.51
CA ASP A 4 -2.15 -1.06 61.15
C ASP A 4 -2.03 -2.28 60.20
N GLU A 5 -3.14 -2.74 59.65
CA GLU A 5 -3.12 -3.50 58.41
C GLU A 5 -2.82 -2.50 57.30
N GLY A 6 -1.59 -2.52 56.80
CA GLY A 6 -1.17 -1.65 55.70
C GLY A 6 -2.10 -1.84 54.51
N GLN A 7 -2.68 -0.75 54.01
CA GLN A 7 -3.46 -0.71 52.77
C GLN A 7 -2.70 -1.44 51.67
N GLY A 8 -3.28 -2.55 51.16
CA GLY A 8 -2.67 -3.28 50.05
C GLY A 8 -2.73 -2.43 48.80
N ILE A 9 -1.59 -2.21 48.16
CA ILE A 9 -1.53 -1.50 46.87
C ILE A 9 -1.67 -2.57 45.78
N ILE A 10 -2.75 -2.52 45.00
CA ILE A 10 -2.97 -3.46 43.90
C ILE A 10 -2.24 -2.96 42.65
N PRO A 11 -1.30 -3.72 42.07
CA PRO A 11 -0.59 -3.31 40.87
C PRO A 11 -1.53 -3.13 39.67
N PHE A 12 -1.28 -2.12 38.85
CA PHE A 12 -2.05 -1.77 37.65
C PHE A 12 -3.46 -1.27 37.95
N GLN A 13 -3.74 -0.01 37.64
CA GLN A 13 -5.06 0.57 37.80
C GLN A 13 -6.02 0.08 36.72
N LEU A 14 -7.15 -0.51 37.13
CA LEU A 14 -8.25 -0.83 36.22
C LEU A 14 -9.03 0.44 35.90
N GLN A 15 -9.03 0.85 34.63
CA GLN A 15 -9.74 2.05 34.22
C GLN A 15 -11.12 1.75 33.63
N PHE A 16 -11.23 0.69 32.82
CA PHE A 16 -12.47 0.31 32.18
C PHE A 16 -12.68 -1.19 32.18
N ASP A 17 -13.92 -1.57 32.45
CA ASP A 17 -14.43 -2.92 32.23
C ASP A 17 -15.75 -2.82 31.46
N LYS A 18 -15.72 -3.21 30.18
CA LYS A 18 -16.82 -2.98 29.24
C LYS A 18 -17.17 -4.24 28.44
N PRO A 19 -18.47 -4.56 28.27
CA PRO A 19 -18.89 -5.64 27.39
C PRO A 19 -18.70 -5.26 25.91
N ILE A 20 -18.37 -6.26 25.09
CA ILE A 20 -18.13 -6.16 23.65
C ILE A 20 -19.16 -7.01 22.92
N ALA A 21 -19.61 -6.55 21.75
CA ALA A 21 -20.63 -7.24 20.95
C ALA A 21 -20.14 -8.58 20.37
N SER A 22 -18.87 -8.67 19.98
CA SER A 22 -18.26 -9.85 19.36
C SER A 22 -16.86 -10.10 19.90
N GLN A 23 -16.38 -11.34 19.73
CA GLN A 23 -15.02 -11.70 20.11
C GLN A 23 -14.02 -10.93 19.25
N ILE A 24 -12.94 -10.46 19.86
CA ILE A 24 -11.88 -9.72 19.16
C ILE A 24 -10.82 -10.72 18.67
N LYS A 25 -10.41 -10.57 17.41
CA LYS A 25 -9.35 -11.37 16.77
C LYS A 25 -7.99 -10.69 16.89
N ILE A 26 -7.94 -9.38 16.66
CA ILE A 26 -6.72 -8.57 16.64
C ILE A 26 -7.01 -7.26 17.38
N ALA A 27 -6.08 -6.79 18.19
CA ALA A 27 -6.16 -5.50 18.85
C ALA A 27 -4.77 -4.86 18.94
N GLU A 28 -4.67 -3.58 18.60
CA GLU A 28 -3.40 -2.87 18.60
C GLU A 28 -3.60 -1.39 18.95
N TRP A 29 -2.75 -0.87 19.83
CA TRP A 29 -2.75 0.54 20.20
C TRP A 29 -2.03 1.38 19.17
N ASN A 30 -2.53 2.60 18.97
CA ASN A 30 -1.84 3.60 18.20
C ASN A 30 -0.51 3.98 18.89
N PRO A 31 0.60 4.10 18.15
CA PRO A 31 1.91 4.39 18.73
C PRO A 31 2.01 5.78 19.37
N GLU A 32 1.26 6.77 18.87
CA GLU A 32 1.35 8.19 19.26
C GLU A 32 0.14 8.67 20.08
N LYS A 33 -1.07 8.24 19.67
CA LYS A 33 -2.35 8.73 20.21
C LYS A 33 -3.01 7.70 21.12
N ASP A 34 -3.95 8.17 21.94
CA ASP A 34 -4.74 7.35 22.87
C ASP A 34 -5.91 6.64 22.16
N LEU A 35 -5.57 5.85 21.14
CA LEU A 35 -6.50 5.16 20.24
C LEU A 35 -6.22 3.66 20.18
N LEU A 36 -7.28 2.84 20.21
CA LEU A 36 -7.23 1.39 20.12
C LEU A 36 -7.99 0.93 18.86
N ALA A 37 -7.29 0.26 17.95
CA ALA A 37 -7.90 -0.44 16.83
C ALA A 37 -8.18 -1.89 17.23
N MET A 38 -9.39 -2.37 16.93
CA MET A 38 -9.81 -3.74 17.18
C MET A 38 -10.46 -4.33 15.94
N VAL A 39 -10.16 -5.59 15.67
CA VAL A 39 -10.80 -6.39 14.61
C VAL A 39 -11.67 -7.43 15.28
N THR A 40 -12.95 -7.40 14.95
CA THR A 40 -13.92 -8.35 15.49
C THR A 40 -13.91 -9.68 14.75
N GLY A 41 -14.54 -10.71 15.33
CA GLY A 41 -14.72 -12.02 14.73
C GLY A 41 -15.42 -11.98 13.36
N ASP A 42 -16.35 -11.03 13.18
CA ASP A 42 -17.06 -10.72 11.93
C ASP A 42 -16.27 -9.79 10.98
N SER A 43 -14.96 -9.63 11.20
CA SER A 43 -14.04 -8.89 10.33
C SER A 43 -14.40 -7.41 10.17
N LYS A 44 -15.00 -6.80 11.20
CA LYS A 44 -15.19 -5.35 11.28
C LYS A 44 -14.04 -4.73 12.04
N ILE A 45 -13.63 -3.56 11.58
CA ILE A 45 -12.60 -2.75 12.22
C ILE A 45 -13.31 -1.71 13.07
N LEU A 46 -13.00 -1.69 14.36
CA LEU A 46 -13.50 -0.75 15.34
C LEU A 46 -12.37 0.13 15.81
N LEU A 47 -12.55 1.44 15.75
CA LEU A 47 -11.63 2.38 16.38
C LEU A 47 -12.26 2.97 17.64
N HIS A 48 -11.56 2.85 18.76
CA HIS A 48 -11.97 3.40 20.05
C HIS A 48 -10.94 4.39 20.57
N ARG A 49 -11.42 5.42 21.27
CA ARG A 49 -10.60 6.24 22.16
C ARG A 49 -10.34 5.50 23.46
N PHE A 50 -9.32 5.95 24.18
CA PHE A 50 -8.99 5.46 25.53
C PHE A 50 -10.17 5.52 26.51
N ASN A 51 -11.04 6.55 26.42
CA ASN A 51 -12.27 6.65 27.21
C ASN A 51 -13.39 5.65 26.80
N TRP A 52 -13.06 4.62 26.04
CA TRP A 52 -13.96 3.63 25.46
C TRP A 52 -15.05 4.19 24.53
N GLN A 53 -14.89 5.42 24.05
CA GLN A 53 -15.77 5.99 23.04
C GLN A 53 -15.41 5.44 21.66
N ARG A 54 -16.38 4.81 20.99
CA ARG A 54 -16.22 4.35 19.61
C ARG A 54 -16.24 5.54 18.64
N LEU A 55 -15.20 5.68 17.83
CA LEU A 55 -15.10 6.72 16.81
C LEU A 55 -15.84 6.31 15.54
N TRP A 56 -15.49 5.15 14.98
CA TRP A 56 -16.11 4.64 13.77
C TRP A 56 -16.02 3.12 13.68
N THR A 57 -16.71 2.56 12.68
CA THR A 57 -16.70 1.13 12.36
C THR A 57 -16.69 0.96 10.86
N ILE A 58 -15.77 0.13 10.36
CA ILE A 58 -15.63 -0.17 8.93
C ILE A 58 -15.81 -1.68 8.73
N SER A 59 -16.48 -2.06 7.65
CA SER A 59 -16.51 -3.43 7.15
C SER A 59 -15.89 -3.49 5.76
N PRO A 60 -14.63 -3.97 5.61
CA PRO A 60 -13.97 -4.06 4.31
C PRO A 60 -14.57 -5.14 3.37
N GLY A 61 -15.57 -5.91 3.83
CA GLY A 61 -16.27 -6.91 3.02
C GLY A 61 -15.50 -8.22 2.80
N ARG A 62 -14.28 -8.32 3.35
CA ARG A 62 -13.39 -9.48 3.32
C ARG A 62 -12.91 -9.83 4.72
N CYS A 63 -12.32 -11.01 4.89
CA CYS A 63 -11.79 -11.37 6.19
C CYS A 63 -10.49 -10.61 6.46
N VAL A 64 -10.45 -9.90 7.59
CA VAL A 64 -9.25 -9.21 8.05
C VAL A 64 -8.38 -10.21 8.79
N THR A 65 -7.15 -10.36 8.32
CA THR A 65 -6.17 -11.34 8.82
C THR A 65 -5.00 -10.69 9.53
N ALA A 66 -4.66 -9.44 9.20
CA ALA A 66 -3.61 -8.67 9.84
C ALA A 66 -3.99 -7.19 9.97
N LEU A 67 -3.44 -6.51 10.97
CA LEU A 67 -3.59 -5.08 11.20
C LEU A 67 -2.25 -4.52 11.68
N CYS A 68 -1.87 -3.33 11.21
CA CYS A 68 -0.75 -2.59 11.80
C CYS A 68 -0.97 -1.07 11.68
N TRP A 69 -0.49 -0.33 12.66
CA TRP A 69 -0.50 1.14 12.60
C TRP A 69 0.64 1.68 11.74
N ARG A 70 0.39 2.79 11.05
CA ARG A 70 1.48 3.62 10.53
C ARG A 70 2.20 4.27 11.72
N PRO A 71 3.54 4.39 11.72
CA PRO A 71 4.28 4.94 12.86
C PRO A 71 3.85 6.35 13.29
N ASP A 72 3.34 7.17 12.37
CA ASP A 72 2.81 8.50 12.67
C ASP A 72 1.42 8.50 13.34
N GLY A 73 0.80 7.33 13.48
CA GLY A 73 -0.52 7.15 14.09
C GLY A 73 -1.68 7.74 13.29
N LYS A 74 -1.49 8.10 12.01
CA LYS A 74 -2.54 8.71 11.18
C LYS A 74 -3.18 7.78 10.16
N ALA A 75 -2.60 6.62 9.89
CA ALA A 75 -3.17 5.60 9.02
C ALA A 75 -3.09 4.20 9.65
N ILE A 76 -3.99 3.31 9.24
CA ILE A 76 -4.00 1.89 9.60
C ILE A 76 -3.87 1.07 8.33
N ALA A 77 -2.93 0.14 8.30
CA ALA A 77 -2.86 -0.87 7.25
C ALA A 77 -3.59 -2.14 7.70
N VAL A 78 -4.34 -2.72 6.78
CA VAL A 78 -5.18 -3.90 7.00
C VAL A 78 -4.83 -4.92 5.93
N GLY A 79 -4.47 -6.13 6.35
CA GLY A 79 -4.23 -7.27 5.47
C GLY A 79 -5.50 -8.10 5.34
N LEU A 80 -5.85 -8.44 4.10
CA LEU A 80 -7.03 -9.23 3.76
C LEU A 80 -6.67 -10.66 3.34
N ASP A 81 -7.67 -11.53 3.39
CA ASP A 81 -7.58 -12.94 2.97
C ASP A 81 -7.36 -13.15 1.46
N ASP A 82 -7.67 -12.15 0.64
CA ASP A 82 -7.48 -12.18 -0.82
C ASP A 82 -6.11 -11.68 -1.30
N GLY A 83 -5.22 -11.35 -0.36
CA GLY A 83 -3.87 -10.82 -0.64
C GLY A 83 -3.81 -9.31 -0.86
N THR A 84 -4.92 -8.61 -0.61
CA THR A 84 -5.00 -7.15 -0.70
C THR A 84 -4.62 -6.50 0.64
N ILE A 85 -3.82 -5.44 0.57
CA ILE A 85 -3.58 -4.51 1.67
C ILE A 85 -4.44 -3.27 1.47
N SER A 86 -5.25 -2.92 2.46
CA SER A 86 -5.99 -1.66 2.47
C SER A 86 -5.43 -0.70 3.51
N LEU A 87 -5.19 0.54 3.10
CA LEU A 87 -4.82 1.64 3.97
C LEU A 87 -6.06 2.45 4.32
N HIS A 88 -6.29 2.67 5.60
CA HIS A 88 -7.43 3.44 6.11
C HIS A 88 -6.99 4.66 6.89
N ASP A 89 -7.72 5.75 6.74
CA ASP A 89 -7.55 6.97 7.52
C ASP A 89 -8.10 6.78 8.93
N VAL A 90 -7.35 7.27 9.92
CA VAL A 90 -7.69 7.15 11.33
C VAL A 90 -8.80 8.12 11.73
N GLU A 91 -8.94 9.26 11.06
CA GLU A 91 -9.91 10.28 11.46
C GLU A 91 -11.35 9.91 11.08
N ASN A 92 -11.55 9.45 9.85
CA ASN A 92 -12.87 9.18 9.27
C ASN A 92 -13.09 7.70 8.91
N GLY A 93 -12.07 6.84 9.01
CA GLY A 93 -12.17 5.42 8.66
C GLY A 93 -12.26 5.13 7.15
N LYS A 94 -11.94 6.10 6.29
CA LYS A 94 -12.06 5.90 4.84
C LYS A 94 -10.92 5.08 4.28
N LEU A 95 -11.23 4.34 3.22
CA LEU A 95 -10.23 3.65 2.41
C LEU A 95 -9.43 4.71 1.64
N LEU A 96 -8.13 4.81 1.97
CA LEU A 96 -7.18 5.70 1.33
C LEU A 96 -6.61 5.08 0.06
N ARG A 97 -6.15 3.83 0.16
CA ARG A 97 -5.53 3.09 -0.94
C ARG A 97 -5.73 1.60 -0.74
N SER A 98 -5.87 0.87 -1.84
CA SER A 98 -5.96 -0.59 -1.86
C SER A 98 -4.91 -1.13 -2.83
N MET A 99 -4.11 -2.08 -2.38
CA MET A 99 -2.98 -2.62 -3.13
C MET A 99 -3.00 -4.14 -3.09
N LYS A 100 -2.96 -4.77 -4.26
CA LYS A 100 -2.83 -6.21 -4.37
C LYS A 100 -1.36 -6.61 -4.44
N SER A 101 -0.73 -6.74 -3.27
CA SER A 101 0.69 -7.11 -3.15
C SER A 101 0.92 -8.62 -3.16
N HIS A 102 -0.09 -9.40 -2.76
CA HIS A 102 -0.01 -10.86 -2.68
C HIS A 102 -1.12 -11.55 -3.48
N SER A 103 -0.89 -12.80 -3.84
CA SER A 103 -1.87 -13.67 -4.51
C SER A 103 -2.75 -14.44 -3.51
N VAL A 104 -2.33 -14.51 -2.25
CA VAL A 104 -2.94 -15.30 -1.17
C VAL A 104 -3.01 -14.46 0.10
N ALA A 105 -3.78 -14.92 1.08
CA ALA A 105 -3.98 -14.29 2.38
C ALA A 105 -2.69 -13.78 3.03
N ILE A 106 -2.74 -12.53 3.48
CA ILE A 106 -1.69 -11.89 4.26
C ILE A 106 -1.80 -12.38 5.70
N LEU A 107 -0.71 -12.85 6.30
CA LEU A 107 -0.72 -13.38 7.67
C LEU A 107 -0.19 -12.38 8.70
N CYS A 108 0.74 -11.52 8.29
CA CYS A 108 1.31 -10.52 9.18
C CYS A 108 1.71 -9.24 8.43
N LEU A 109 1.62 -8.12 9.13
CA LEU A 109 2.08 -6.81 8.69
C LEU A 109 3.00 -6.23 9.76
N ASN A 110 4.01 -5.45 9.34
CA ASN A 110 4.83 -4.67 10.24
C ASN A 110 5.25 -3.36 9.58
N TRP A 111 5.02 -2.23 10.23
CA TRP A 111 5.35 -0.91 9.70
C TRP A 111 6.31 -0.20 10.64
N GLU A 112 7.50 0.12 10.14
CA GLU A 112 8.55 0.77 10.93
C GLU A 112 9.04 2.04 10.26
N GLU A 113 9.47 2.99 11.09
CA GLU A 113 10.06 4.28 10.69
C GLU A 113 11.54 4.33 11.09
N ASP A 114 12.38 4.93 10.26
CA ASP A 114 13.80 5.14 10.57
C ASP A 114 13.95 5.96 11.85
N ALA A 115 14.64 5.42 12.85
CA ALA A 115 14.92 6.15 14.09
C ALA A 115 15.80 7.39 13.80
N GLN A 116 15.37 8.55 14.30
CA GLN A 116 16.02 9.86 14.13
C GLN A 116 17.57 9.80 14.04
N PRO A 117 18.20 10.55 13.10
CA PRO A 117 19.52 11.08 13.37
C PRO A 117 19.39 12.16 14.47
N LEU A 118 20.20 12.03 15.52
CA LEU A 118 20.51 13.14 16.42
C LEU A 118 20.92 14.35 15.57
N GLU A 119 20.51 15.54 15.98
CA GLU A 119 20.94 16.82 15.41
C GLU A 119 22.47 16.86 15.32
N ASP A 120 23.04 16.63 14.14
CA ASP A 120 24.44 16.97 13.87
C ASP A 120 24.50 18.47 13.55
N ASP A 121 25.33 19.18 14.30
CA ASP A 121 25.56 20.64 14.37
C ASP A 121 26.15 21.26 13.07
N SER A 122 25.72 20.79 11.89
CA SER A 122 26.07 21.40 10.59
C SER A 122 24.83 21.45 9.70
N GLY A 123 24.20 22.62 9.66
CA GLY A 123 22.87 22.89 9.09
C GLY A 123 22.72 22.75 7.57
N SER A 124 23.02 21.58 6.98
CA SER A 124 22.49 21.22 5.67
C SER A 124 22.01 19.77 5.66
N PHE A 125 20.74 19.56 6.02
CA PHE A 125 20.08 18.28 5.84
C PHE A 125 20.01 17.96 4.34
N LEU A 126 20.47 16.76 3.96
CA LEU A 126 20.18 16.15 2.66
C LEU A 126 18.77 15.51 2.66
N THR A 127 17.80 16.14 3.33
CA THR A 127 16.39 15.77 3.18
C THR A 127 15.97 16.20 1.80
N TYR A 128 15.42 15.27 1.01
CA TYR A 128 14.84 15.63 -0.27
C TYR A 128 13.69 16.60 -0.03
N GLU A 129 13.80 17.79 -0.59
CA GLU A 129 12.69 18.72 -0.63
C GLU A 129 12.05 18.61 -2.00
N ASP A 130 10.77 18.28 -2.02
CA ASP A 130 9.98 18.28 -3.23
C ASP A 130 9.86 19.72 -3.77
N ARG A 131 10.55 20.00 -4.88
CA ARG A 131 10.61 21.33 -5.48
C ARG A 131 9.41 21.62 -6.37
N THR A 132 8.51 20.68 -6.58
CA THR A 132 7.40 20.85 -7.53
C THR A 132 6.46 21.97 -7.11
N SER A 133 6.24 22.12 -5.81
CA SER A 133 5.48 23.24 -5.23
C SER A 133 6.10 24.62 -5.52
N ARG A 134 7.37 24.69 -5.91
CA ARG A 134 8.05 25.94 -6.30
C ARG A 134 7.76 26.35 -7.75
N PHE A 135 7.43 25.38 -8.60
CA PHE A 135 7.24 25.59 -10.04
C PHE A 135 5.79 25.48 -10.47
N PHE A 136 4.98 24.72 -9.72
CA PHE A 136 3.61 24.42 -10.06
C PHE A 136 2.65 24.75 -8.90
N PRO A 137 1.38 25.05 -9.21
CA PRO A 137 0.31 25.12 -8.21
C PRO A 137 0.05 23.72 -7.60
N ALA A 138 -1.01 23.57 -6.80
CA ALA A 138 -1.41 22.24 -6.34
C ALA A 138 -1.66 21.30 -7.55
N PRO A 139 -1.20 20.04 -7.51
CA PRO A 139 -1.39 19.13 -8.63
C PRO A 139 -2.88 18.83 -8.84
N PRO A 140 -3.23 18.48 -10.09
CA PRO A 140 -4.61 18.27 -10.51
C PRO A 140 -5.24 17.08 -9.78
N ARG A 141 -6.55 17.16 -9.62
CA ARG A 141 -7.37 16.10 -8.98
C ARG A 141 -8.04 15.23 -10.03
N VAL A 142 -8.61 14.11 -9.62
CA VAL A 142 -9.48 13.32 -10.50
C VAL A 142 -10.72 14.16 -10.87
N PRO A 143 -11.06 14.32 -12.15
CA PRO A 143 -12.24 15.09 -12.54
C PRO A 143 -13.52 14.42 -12.06
N ARG A 144 -14.46 15.23 -11.56
CA ARG A 144 -15.78 14.74 -11.10
C ARG A 144 -16.61 14.29 -12.29
N VAL A 145 -17.30 13.15 -12.16
CA VAL A 145 -18.25 12.72 -13.20
C VAL A 145 -19.46 13.66 -13.19
N PRO A 146 -19.80 14.34 -14.31
CA PRO A 146 -20.95 15.25 -14.36
C PRO A 146 -22.27 14.51 -14.09
N GLY A 147 -23.08 15.01 -13.15
CA GLY A 147 -24.41 14.48 -12.85
C GLY A 147 -24.56 13.78 -11.48
N LEU A 148 -23.47 13.50 -10.76
CA LEU A 148 -23.55 13.21 -9.33
C LEU A 148 -23.59 14.53 -8.56
N VAL A 149 -24.78 14.89 -8.06
CA VAL A 149 -24.94 16.02 -7.13
C VAL A 149 -24.13 15.69 -5.87
N SER A 150 -23.39 16.67 -5.33
CA SER A 150 -22.62 16.57 -4.07
C SER A 150 -23.43 16.18 -2.82
N GLY A 151 -24.71 15.84 -2.96
CA GLY A 151 -25.64 15.50 -1.89
C GLY A 151 -25.80 14.01 -1.59
N ASP A 152 -25.50 13.10 -2.53
CA ASP A 152 -25.71 11.65 -2.32
C ASP A 152 -24.45 10.88 -1.88
N THR A 153 -23.30 11.55 -1.89
CA THR A 153 -22.11 11.16 -1.11
C THR A 153 -21.78 12.30 -0.16
N GLY A 154 -22.66 12.52 0.84
CA GLY A 154 -22.34 13.39 1.96
C GLY A 154 -20.96 13.05 2.51
N PHE A 155 -20.13 14.07 2.74
CA PHE A 155 -18.74 13.97 3.21
C PHE A 155 -17.71 13.49 2.19
N MET A 156 -17.66 13.91 0.91
CA MET A 156 -16.48 13.63 0.06
C MET A 156 -15.63 14.86 -0.29
N ASP A 157 -16.14 16.09 -0.13
CA ASP A 157 -15.43 17.30 -0.59
C ASP A 157 -14.18 17.66 0.25
N ASP A 158 -14.22 17.49 1.57
CA ASP A 158 -13.06 17.78 2.46
C ASP A 158 -12.03 16.62 2.54
N ASN A 159 -12.19 15.54 1.78
CA ASN A 159 -11.64 14.22 2.14
C ASN A 159 -10.52 13.68 1.25
N GLU A 160 -10.33 14.22 0.04
CA GLU A 160 -9.11 13.95 -0.73
C GLU A 160 -7.93 14.84 -0.29
N ASP A 161 -8.24 16.00 0.29
CA ASP A 161 -7.23 16.87 0.90
C ASP A 161 -6.60 16.21 2.13
N SER A 162 -7.38 15.47 2.94
CA SER A 162 -6.82 14.68 4.05
C SER A 162 -5.90 13.56 3.54
N PHE A 163 -6.24 12.84 2.45
CA PHE A 163 -5.35 11.81 1.90
C PHE A 163 -4.01 12.38 1.41
N ARG A 164 -4.02 13.50 0.69
CA ARG A 164 -2.78 14.13 0.22
C ARG A 164 -1.99 14.78 1.35
N GLU A 165 -2.65 15.34 2.36
CA GLU A 165 -1.97 15.75 3.59
C GLU A 165 -1.36 14.55 4.33
N LEU A 166 -2.01 13.40 4.32
CA LEU A 166 -1.53 12.15 4.93
C LEU A 166 -0.40 11.50 4.14
N SER A 167 -0.42 11.55 2.81
CA SER A 167 0.67 11.08 1.95
C SER A 167 1.85 12.05 2.06
N ASN A 168 1.63 13.36 1.93
CA ASN A 168 2.66 14.38 2.15
C ASN A 168 3.26 14.34 3.56
N SER A 169 2.46 14.07 4.60
CA SER A 169 3.00 13.89 5.94
C SER A 169 3.79 12.59 6.08
N SER A 170 3.36 11.51 5.40
CA SER A 170 4.12 10.26 5.37
C SER A 170 5.47 10.40 4.66
N HIS A 171 5.62 11.39 3.77
CA HIS A 171 6.87 11.71 3.07
C HIS A 171 7.86 12.54 3.91
N GLN A 172 7.55 12.90 5.16
CA GLN A 172 8.51 13.63 6.00
C GLN A 172 9.61 12.71 6.55
N ARG A 173 9.31 11.43 6.74
CA ARG A 173 10.22 10.44 7.33
C ARG A 173 10.16 9.12 6.58
N PHE A 174 11.32 8.51 6.38
CA PHE A 174 11.42 7.25 5.66
C PHE A 174 10.88 6.10 6.52
N ASN A 175 9.82 5.46 6.03
CA ASN A 175 9.18 4.32 6.69
C ASN A 175 8.87 3.21 5.66
N ILE A 176 8.86 1.97 6.15
CA ILE A 176 8.68 0.77 5.33
C ILE A 176 7.59 -0.10 5.96
N LEU A 177 6.63 -0.50 5.15
CA LEU A 177 5.65 -1.53 5.43
C LEU A 177 6.16 -2.87 4.89
N CYS A 178 6.29 -3.85 5.77
CA CYS A 178 6.57 -5.24 5.45
C CYS A 178 5.28 -6.06 5.55
N SER A 179 5.05 -6.92 4.57
CA SER A 179 3.90 -7.82 4.51
C SER A 179 4.35 -9.23 4.23
N GLY A 180 3.79 -10.21 4.94
CA GLY A 180 4.08 -11.63 4.76
C GLY A 180 2.81 -12.41 4.45
N ASP A 181 2.86 -13.27 3.43
CA ASP A 181 1.75 -14.12 3.03
C ASP A 181 1.87 -15.58 3.50
N LYS A 182 0.79 -16.33 3.28
CA LYS A 182 0.70 -17.76 3.59
C LYS A 182 1.66 -18.63 2.77
N ASP A 183 2.03 -18.20 1.56
CA ASP A 183 2.86 -18.97 0.62
C ASP A 183 4.36 -18.69 0.80
N GLY A 184 4.75 -17.95 1.86
CA GLY A 184 6.15 -17.68 2.16
C GLY A 184 6.76 -16.51 1.38
N SER A 185 5.94 -15.63 0.77
CA SER A 185 6.42 -14.39 0.17
C SER A 185 6.35 -13.20 1.13
N ILE A 186 7.41 -12.39 1.13
CA ILE A 186 7.50 -11.14 1.86
C ILE A 186 7.56 -9.99 0.85
N CYS A 187 6.66 -9.02 0.98
CA CYS A 187 6.64 -7.81 0.16
C CYS A 187 7.00 -6.59 1.02
N PHE A 188 7.84 -5.72 0.47
CA PHE A 188 8.25 -4.45 1.08
C PHE A 188 7.64 -3.29 0.31
N SER A 189 7.05 -2.34 1.03
CA SER A 189 6.50 -1.12 0.46
C SER A 189 6.97 0.11 1.22
N ILE A 190 7.56 1.08 0.52
CA ILE A 190 7.93 2.37 1.10
C ILE A 190 6.66 3.22 1.23
N PHE A 191 6.47 3.89 2.38
CA PHE A 191 5.25 4.65 2.71
C PHE A 191 3.96 3.84 2.69
N GLY A 192 4.05 2.50 2.63
CA GLY A 192 2.89 1.63 2.39
C GLY A 192 2.25 1.79 1.01
N ILE A 193 2.88 2.52 0.09
CA ILE A 193 2.33 2.86 -1.24
C ILE A 193 3.22 2.31 -2.37
N PHE A 194 4.54 2.49 -2.27
CA PHE A 194 5.46 2.13 -3.35
C PHE A 194 6.10 0.76 -3.10
N PRO A 195 5.75 -0.29 -3.87
CA PRO A 195 6.35 -1.61 -3.71
C PRO A 195 7.82 -1.58 -4.17
N ILE A 196 8.73 -1.96 -3.28
CA ILE A 196 10.18 -1.87 -3.52
C ILE A 196 10.86 -3.23 -3.61
N GLY A 197 10.19 -4.30 -3.22
CA GLY A 197 10.72 -5.64 -3.42
C GLY A 197 9.81 -6.75 -2.92
N LYS A 198 10.04 -7.95 -3.45
CA LYS A 198 9.39 -9.19 -3.04
C LYS A 198 10.44 -10.28 -2.90
N ILE A 199 10.36 -11.02 -1.81
CA ILE A 199 11.23 -12.14 -1.49
C ILE A 199 10.38 -13.37 -1.31
N ASN A 200 10.80 -14.49 -1.86
CA ASN A 200 10.20 -15.79 -1.58
C ASN A 200 11.14 -16.60 -0.71
N ILE A 201 10.67 -17.08 0.44
CA ILE A 201 11.47 -17.84 1.39
C ILE A 201 11.87 -19.21 0.82
N HIS A 202 11.04 -19.79 -0.06
CA HIS A 202 11.34 -21.05 -0.74
C HIS A 202 12.53 -20.96 -1.70
N GLU A 203 12.87 -19.77 -2.19
CA GLU A 203 14.00 -19.56 -3.10
C GLU A 203 15.34 -19.47 -2.36
N PHE A 204 15.34 -19.35 -1.02
CA PHE A 204 16.58 -19.26 -0.27
C PHE A 204 17.31 -20.61 -0.23
N SER A 205 18.41 -20.71 -0.98
CA SER A 205 19.42 -21.75 -0.80
C SER A 205 20.48 -21.25 0.19
N ILE A 206 20.53 -21.84 1.37
CA ILE A 206 21.52 -21.44 2.38
C ILE A 206 22.78 -22.28 2.19
N LEU A 207 23.89 -21.62 1.87
CA LEU A 207 25.20 -22.27 1.66
C LEU A 207 25.89 -22.50 3.01
N SER A 208 26.07 -23.76 3.39
CA SER A 208 27.00 -24.12 4.47
C SER A 208 28.46 -23.94 3.98
N PRO A 209 29.40 -23.37 4.75
CA PRO A 209 30.63 -22.81 4.19
C PRO A 209 31.78 -23.81 4.07
N LEU A 210 31.67 -25.07 4.52
CA LEU A 210 32.81 -25.99 4.51
C LEU A 210 32.42 -27.46 4.32
N LEU A 211 32.46 -27.93 3.06
CA LEU A 211 33.37 -29.01 2.61
C LEU A 211 33.23 -29.26 1.08
N ASP A 212 33.52 -28.28 0.22
CA ASP A 212 33.61 -28.47 -1.26
C ASP A 212 32.44 -29.23 -1.98
N LYS A 213 31.32 -29.47 -1.28
CA LYS A 213 30.11 -30.10 -1.78
C LYS A 213 28.91 -29.41 -1.14
N LYS A 214 28.06 -28.88 -2.03
CA LYS A 214 26.87 -28.06 -1.78
C LYS A 214 25.84 -28.81 -0.94
N ALA A 215 25.81 -28.59 0.37
CA ALA A 215 24.61 -28.85 1.17
C ALA A 215 23.81 -27.55 1.25
N SER A 216 22.78 -27.42 0.41
CA SER A 216 21.80 -26.34 0.50
C SER A 216 20.67 -26.77 1.43
N CYS A 217 20.34 -25.93 2.41
CA CYS A 217 19.07 -26.09 3.13
C CYS A 217 17.98 -25.38 2.32
N GLN A 218 16.85 -26.05 2.12
CA GLN A 218 15.64 -25.47 1.51
C GLN A 218 14.46 -25.65 2.46
N PHE A 219 13.56 -24.67 2.43
CA PHE A 219 12.30 -24.72 3.17
C PHE A 219 11.19 -25.24 2.27
N LEU A 220 10.57 -26.36 2.65
CA LEU A 220 9.39 -26.90 1.98
C LEU A 220 8.15 -26.62 2.82
N ASN A 221 7.03 -26.30 2.16
CA ASN A 221 5.73 -26.04 2.79
C ASN A 221 5.76 -25.01 3.94
N ALA A 222 6.65 -24.03 3.81
CA ALA A 222 6.87 -22.99 4.80
C ALA A 222 5.87 -21.82 4.66
N SER A 223 5.22 -21.46 5.77
CA SER A 223 4.33 -20.30 5.87
C SER A 223 4.90 -19.27 6.84
N ILE A 224 4.73 -17.98 6.52
CA ILE A 224 5.17 -16.89 7.39
C ILE A 224 4.20 -16.76 8.57
N TYR A 225 4.77 -16.68 9.77
CA TYR A 225 4.01 -16.47 10.99
C TYR A 225 4.04 -15.02 11.45
N LYS A 226 5.24 -14.42 11.53
CA LYS A 226 5.45 -13.05 12.00
C LYS A 226 6.66 -12.42 11.33
N VAL A 227 6.59 -11.13 11.07
CA VAL A 227 7.69 -10.34 10.50
C VAL A 227 7.94 -9.15 11.42
N ALA A 228 9.20 -8.89 11.73
CA ALA A 228 9.61 -7.76 12.55
C ALA A 228 10.86 -7.09 11.94
N LEU A 229 10.72 -5.85 11.49
CA LEU A 229 11.80 -5.05 10.93
C LEU A 229 12.49 -4.28 12.06
N SER A 230 13.81 -4.23 12.04
CA SER A 230 14.57 -3.48 13.04
C SER A 230 14.36 -1.97 12.89
N LYS A 231 14.43 -1.24 14.01
CA LYS A 231 14.29 0.24 14.03
C LYS A 231 15.37 0.97 13.23
N ASP A 232 16.50 0.32 12.95
CA ASP A 232 17.56 0.84 12.08
C ASP A 232 17.44 0.36 10.62
N LEU A 233 16.37 -0.37 10.29
CA LEU A 233 16.04 -0.92 8.98
C LEU A 233 17.10 -1.87 8.39
N CYS A 234 18.10 -2.30 9.16
CA CYS A 234 19.20 -3.14 8.67
C CYS A 234 18.90 -4.63 8.70
N HIS A 235 17.98 -5.07 9.55
CA HIS A 235 17.72 -6.47 9.79
C HIS A 235 16.22 -6.74 9.82
N LEU A 236 15.80 -7.83 9.18
CA LEU A 236 14.43 -8.32 9.26
C LEU A 236 14.45 -9.69 9.94
N ILE A 237 13.70 -9.82 11.01
CA ILE A 237 13.45 -11.11 11.67
C ILE A 237 12.13 -11.66 11.12
N VAL A 238 12.17 -12.89 10.61
CA VAL A 238 11.00 -13.57 10.04
C VAL A 238 10.81 -14.89 10.78
N MET A 239 9.65 -15.07 11.40
CA MET A 239 9.26 -16.35 11.98
C MET A 239 8.45 -17.15 10.97
N ILE A 240 8.81 -18.41 10.82
CA ILE A 240 8.30 -19.29 9.78
C ILE A 240 7.96 -20.63 10.40
N HIS A 241 6.84 -21.19 9.99
CA HIS A 241 6.53 -22.58 10.24
C HIS A 241 6.74 -23.39 8.96
N GLY A 242 7.52 -24.46 8.98
CA GLY A 242 7.76 -25.27 7.79
C GLY A 242 8.71 -26.44 8.02
N GLU A 243 8.98 -27.18 6.95
CA GLU A 243 9.92 -28.29 6.95
C GLU A 243 11.29 -27.82 6.45
N LEU A 244 12.32 -28.02 7.28
CA LEU A 244 13.70 -27.72 6.90
C LEU A 244 14.38 -28.99 6.34
N VAL A 245 14.58 -29.03 5.02
CA VAL A 245 15.24 -30.14 4.33
C VAL A 245 16.69 -29.78 4.00
N GLU A 246 17.62 -30.68 4.35
CA GLU A 246 19.03 -30.58 3.95
C GLU A 246 19.29 -31.42 2.71
N ASP A 247 19.62 -30.79 1.58
CA ASP A 247 20.02 -31.50 0.37
C ASP A 247 21.43 -32.07 0.52
N LYS A 248 21.53 -33.35 0.90
CA LYS A 248 22.80 -34.10 0.81
C LYS A 248 22.95 -34.66 -0.60
N THR A 249 23.62 -33.91 -1.48
CA THR A 249 24.06 -34.47 -2.76
C THR A 249 25.23 -35.44 -2.53
N GLU A 250 24.91 -36.74 -2.70
CA GLU A 250 25.80 -37.91 -2.77
C GLU A 250 26.59 -38.30 -1.50
N LEU A 251 26.06 -39.29 -0.78
CA LEU A 251 26.80 -40.50 -0.38
C LEU A 251 25.78 -41.61 -0.11
N LYS A 252 25.79 -42.64 -0.97
CA LYS A 252 25.09 -43.91 -0.71
C LYS A 252 25.61 -44.50 0.61
N GLU A 253 24.70 -45.06 1.37
CA GLU A 253 24.91 -45.93 2.54
C GLU A 253 25.33 -45.25 3.85
N ARG A 254 24.32 -44.82 4.62
CA ARG A 254 23.99 -45.41 5.93
C ARG A 254 22.60 -44.92 6.34
N GLN A 255 21.73 -45.85 6.72
CA GLN A 255 20.41 -45.59 7.30
C GLN A 255 20.61 -44.83 8.63
N ILE A 256 20.59 -43.51 8.55
CA ILE A 256 20.35 -42.60 9.68
C ILE A 256 19.00 -41.95 9.37
N PRO A 257 18.07 -41.81 10.34
CA PRO A 257 16.74 -41.30 10.05
C PRO A 257 16.84 -39.95 9.35
N ARG A 258 16.04 -39.74 8.29
CA ARG A 258 15.74 -38.39 7.81
C ARG A 258 15.12 -37.64 8.98
N HIS A 259 15.87 -36.75 9.62
CA HIS A 259 15.31 -35.84 10.61
C HIS A 259 14.73 -34.65 9.85
N ASP A 260 13.61 -34.89 9.19
CA ASP A 260 12.76 -33.84 8.64
C ASP A 260 12.22 -33.04 9.83
N LEU A 261 12.87 -31.90 10.12
CA LEU A 261 12.52 -31.03 11.23
C LEU A 261 11.40 -30.11 10.76
N VAL A 262 10.17 -30.61 10.76
CA VAL A 262 8.97 -29.76 10.72
C VAL A 262 8.95 -28.98 12.03
N GLY A 263 8.95 -27.65 11.97
CA GLY A 263 9.08 -26.85 13.18
C GLY A 263 8.87 -25.36 12.97
N LEU A 264 9.04 -24.61 14.06
CA LEU A 264 9.11 -23.15 14.02
C LEU A 264 10.58 -22.72 13.86
N HIS A 265 10.84 -21.88 12.87
CA HIS A 265 12.16 -21.38 12.53
C HIS A 265 12.15 -19.86 12.51
N CYS A 266 13.27 -19.25 12.85
CA CYS A 266 13.50 -17.82 12.79
C CYS A 266 14.60 -17.52 11.78
N LEU A 267 14.33 -16.66 10.80
CA LEU A 267 15.30 -16.18 9.82
C LEU A 267 15.71 -14.74 10.10
N LEU A 268 16.99 -14.47 9.92
CA LEU A 268 17.54 -13.13 9.88
C LEU A 268 17.86 -12.76 8.44
N LEU A 269 17.16 -11.78 7.87
CA LEU A 269 17.48 -11.22 6.54
C LEU A 269 18.26 -9.91 6.67
N ASP A 270 19.23 -9.71 5.77
CA ASP A 270 19.96 -8.44 5.66
C ASP A 270 19.19 -7.43 4.82
N THR A 271 18.64 -6.42 5.46
CA THR A 271 17.94 -5.31 4.82
C THR A 271 18.75 -4.01 4.88
N SER A 272 20.07 -4.07 5.13
CA SER A 272 20.95 -2.90 5.25
C SER A 272 20.96 -1.97 4.03
N ILE A 273 20.46 -2.42 2.88
CA ILE A 273 20.21 -1.59 1.70
C ILE A 273 19.28 -0.41 2.02
N PHE A 274 18.26 -0.60 2.86
CA PHE A 274 17.31 0.45 3.22
C PHE A 274 17.99 1.59 3.98
N ARG A 275 18.83 1.27 4.97
CA ARG A 275 19.59 2.28 5.72
C ARG A 275 20.68 2.94 4.86
N LYS A 276 21.44 2.15 4.10
CA LYS A 276 22.58 2.63 3.29
C LYS A 276 22.14 3.57 2.16
N ARG A 277 20.95 3.35 1.58
CA ARG A 277 20.43 4.09 0.42
C ARG A 277 19.12 4.82 0.73
N LYS A 278 18.91 5.20 2.00
CA LYS A 278 17.62 5.73 2.47
C LYS A 278 17.16 6.96 1.68
N ASN A 279 18.08 7.89 1.42
CA ASN A 279 17.76 9.14 0.73
C ASN A 279 17.41 8.89 -0.74
N GLU A 280 18.16 8.02 -1.42
CA GLU A 280 17.90 7.66 -2.81
C GLU A 280 16.57 6.91 -2.96
N LEU A 281 16.28 5.96 -2.05
CA LEU A 281 15.04 5.20 -2.04
C LEU A 281 13.84 6.08 -1.71
N HIS A 282 13.98 7.00 -0.74
CA HIS A 282 12.98 7.98 -0.39
C HIS A 282 12.60 8.84 -1.61
N GLN A 283 13.61 9.38 -2.31
CA GLN A 283 13.43 10.20 -3.51
C GLN A 283 12.68 9.44 -4.61
N VAL A 284 13.16 8.26 -4.98
CA VAL A 284 12.55 7.48 -6.06
C VAL A 284 11.13 7.05 -5.70
N ALA A 285 10.90 6.57 -4.48
CA ALA A 285 9.57 6.13 -4.04
C ALA A 285 8.56 7.28 -4.05
N GLN A 286 8.95 8.46 -3.58
CA GLN A 286 8.07 9.63 -3.58
C GLN A 286 7.74 10.09 -5.00
N GLN A 287 8.74 10.20 -5.89
CA GLN A 287 8.51 10.58 -7.29
C GLN A 287 7.63 9.57 -8.02
N ALA A 288 7.92 8.27 -7.86
CA ALA A 288 7.17 7.22 -8.51
C ALA A 288 5.72 7.14 -8.02
N SER A 289 5.49 7.29 -6.70
CA SER A 289 4.12 7.32 -6.13
C SER A 289 3.32 8.51 -6.66
N ASN A 290 3.92 9.68 -6.72
CA ASN A 290 3.28 10.87 -7.25
C ASN A 290 2.97 10.75 -8.75
N ILE A 291 3.86 10.11 -9.52
CA ILE A 291 3.62 9.82 -10.94
C ILE A 291 2.44 8.86 -11.09
N ASP A 292 2.37 7.80 -10.28
CA ASP A 292 1.25 6.85 -10.28
C ASP A 292 -0.10 7.52 -9.97
N ASP A 293 -0.13 8.41 -8.96
CA ASP A 293 -1.32 9.20 -8.64
C ASP A 293 -1.76 10.09 -9.83
N LEU A 294 -0.82 10.70 -10.55
CA LEU A 294 -1.11 11.52 -11.73
C LEU A 294 -1.54 10.69 -12.95
N ILE A 295 -1.05 9.46 -13.09
CA ILE A 295 -1.51 8.52 -14.13
C ILE A 295 -2.99 8.18 -13.92
N GLU A 296 -3.42 7.97 -12.66
CA GLU A 296 -4.85 7.79 -12.35
C GLU A 296 -5.69 9.01 -12.73
N VAL A 297 -5.20 10.22 -12.47
CA VAL A 297 -5.86 11.47 -12.89
C VAL A 297 -6.01 11.53 -14.40
N ILE A 298 -4.97 11.20 -15.16
CA ILE A 298 -5.03 11.16 -16.63
C ILE A 298 -6.03 10.12 -17.12
N ARG A 299 -5.99 8.90 -16.57
CA ARG A 299 -6.91 7.81 -16.95
C ARG A 299 -8.37 8.20 -16.72
N ALA A 300 -8.67 8.74 -15.54
CA ALA A 300 -10.00 9.20 -15.23
C ALA A 300 -10.43 10.37 -16.13
N SER A 301 -9.53 11.31 -16.41
CA SER A 301 -9.80 12.44 -17.33
C SER A 301 -10.13 11.96 -18.75
N LEU A 302 -9.35 11.04 -19.31
CA LEU A 302 -9.61 10.47 -20.63
C LEU A 302 -10.95 9.73 -20.67
N SER A 303 -11.28 8.98 -19.62
CA SER A 303 -12.57 8.27 -19.49
C SER A 303 -13.77 9.23 -19.46
N VAL A 304 -13.69 10.30 -18.66
CA VAL A 304 -14.75 11.32 -18.59
C VAL A 304 -14.89 12.06 -19.91
N ILE A 305 -13.78 12.49 -20.53
CA ILE A 305 -13.77 13.16 -21.84
C ILE A 305 -14.43 12.28 -22.90
N HIS A 306 -14.05 11.00 -22.98
CA HIS A 306 -14.61 10.04 -23.93
C HIS A 306 -16.12 9.90 -23.75
N LYS A 307 -16.58 9.65 -22.51
CA LYS A 307 -18.00 9.48 -22.21
C LYS A 307 -18.82 10.73 -22.59
N GLN A 308 -18.38 11.91 -22.14
CA GLN A 308 -19.11 13.16 -22.39
C GLN A 308 -19.18 13.51 -23.88
N TRP A 309 -18.13 13.24 -24.64
CA TRP A 309 -18.13 13.46 -26.09
C TRP A 309 -19.08 12.50 -26.82
N VAL A 310 -19.02 11.22 -26.49
CA VAL A 310 -19.90 10.19 -27.09
C VAL A 310 -21.37 10.51 -26.81
N ASP A 311 -21.72 10.92 -25.59
CA ASP A 311 -23.09 11.31 -25.23
C ASP A 311 -23.58 12.53 -26.05
N ALA A 312 -22.70 13.50 -26.31
CA ALA A 312 -23.01 14.69 -27.10
C ALA A 312 -23.18 14.38 -28.60
N ILE A 313 -22.31 13.55 -29.17
CA ILE A 313 -22.39 13.12 -30.57
C ILE A 313 -23.58 12.18 -30.80
N HIS A 314 -23.91 11.32 -29.84
CA HIS A 314 -25.14 10.53 -29.89
C HIS A 314 -26.38 11.44 -29.96
N THR A 315 -26.41 12.52 -29.17
CA THR A 315 -27.51 13.51 -29.23
C THR A 315 -27.59 14.21 -30.59
N PHE A 316 -26.46 14.41 -31.27
CA PHE A 316 -26.43 14.94 -32.63
C PHE A 316 -27.03 13.93 -33.62
N HIS A 317 -26.53 12.70 -33.66
CA HIS A 317 -27.05 11.65 -34.55
C HIS A 317 -28.54 11.37 -34.34
N GLU A 318 -29.01 11.29 -33.08
CA GLU A 318 -30.43 11.12 -32.75
C GLU A 318 -31.34 12.17 -33.44
N LYS A 319 -30.83 13.40 -33.65
CA LYS A 319 -31.59 14.48 -34.30
C LYS A 319 -31.36 14.59 -35.82
N PHE A 320 -30.24 14.10 -36.34
CA PHE A 320 -29.87 14.25 -37.74
C PHE A 320 -30.07 13.00 -38.59
N ASP A 321 -30.00 11.80 -38.00
CA ASP A 321 -30.24 10.52 -38.68
C ASP A 321 -31.62 10.41 -39.37
N PRO A 322 -32.72 11.00 -38.85
CA PRO A 322 -34.01 10.95 -39.54
C PRO A 322 -34.00 11.54 -40.95
N LEU A 323 -33.04 12.41 -41.28
CA LEU A 323 -32.90 12.94 -42.64
C LEU A 323 -32.57 11.83 -43.65
N SER A 324 -31.71 10.88 -43.29
CA SER A 324 -31.35 9.75 -44.17
C SER A 324 -32.60 8.92 -44.52
N THR A 325 -33.45 8.64 -43.53
CA THR A 325 -34.71 7.90 -43.75
C THR A 325 -35.69 8.68 -44.62
N LEU A 326 -35.81 9.99 -44.43
CA LEU A 326 -36.68 10.83 -45.24
C LEU A 326 -36.24 10.91 -46.71
N ILE A 327 -34.94 10.96 -46.98
CA ILE A 327 -34.42 10.98 -48.35
C ILE A 327 -34.83 9.69 -49.09
N ILE A 328 -34.69 8.53 -48.43
CA ILE A 328 -35.09 7.23 -48.97
C ILE A 328 -36.61 7.17 -49.19
N ASP A 329 -37.41 7.65 -48.23
CA ASP A 329 -38.88 7.65 -48.33
C ASP A 329 -39.40 8.52 -49.49
N HIS A 330 -38.67 9.58 -49.84
CA HIS A 330 -38.96 10.45 -50.99
C HIS A 330 -38.37 9.92 -52.32
N GLY A 331 -37.72 8.76 -52.32
CA GLY A 331 -37.20 8.08 -53.51
C GLY A 331 -35.97 8.74 -54.13
N LEU A 332 -35.16 9.44 -53.32
CA LEU A 332 -33.89 10.03 -53.75
C LEU A 332 -32.72 9.13 -53.36
N ASP A 333 -31.69 9.08 -54.21
CA ASP A 333 -30.45 8.32 -53.99
C ASP A 333 -29.29 9.20 -53.45
N SER A 334 -29.57 10.43 -53.01
CA SER A 334 -28.57 11.38 -52.51
C SER A 334 -28.22 11.13 -51.03
N CYS A 335 -27.05 11.58 -50.58
CA CYS A 335 -26.70 11.55 -49.16
C CYS A 335 -27.13 12.86 -48.44
N PRO A 336 -27.35 12.84 -47.11
CA PRO A 336 -27.64 14.05 -46.33
C PRO A 336 -26.66 15.21 -46.60
N GLN A 337 -25.37 14.92 -46.80
CA GLN A 337 -24.34 15.90 -47.10
C GLN A 337 -24.53 16.57 -48.45
N GLU A 338 -24.87 15.81 -49.50
CA GLU A 338 -25.15 16.33 -50.84
C GLU A 338 -26.37 17.25 -50.83
N GLU A 339 -27.42 16.85 -50.12
CA GLU A 339 -28.63 17.65 -49.95
C GLU A 339 -28.35 18.97 -49.20
N PHE A 340 -27.55 18.93 -48.13
CA PHE A 340 -27.13 20.14 -47.43
C PHE A 340 -26.19 21.03 -48.25
N LEU A 341 -25.31 20.45 -49.06
CA LEU A 341 -24.44 21.21 -49.98
C LEU A 341 -25.27 21.90 -51.07
N SER A 342 -26.30 21.23 -51.60
CA SER A 342 -27.26 21.81 -52.55
C SER A 342 -28.01 22.99 -51.93
N LEU A 343 -28.46 22.84 -50.67
CA LEU A 343 -29.09 23.92 -49.90
C LEU A 343 -28.15 25.13 -49.73
N LEU A 344 -26.87 24.88 -49.40
CA LEU A 344 -25.87 25.95 -49.24
C LEU A 344 -25.58 26.66 -50.57
N GLY A 345 -25.58 25.91 -51.68
CA GLY A 345 -25.38 26.43 -53.05
C GLY A 345 -26.53 27.28 -53.59
N GLY A 346 -27.61 27.47 -52.81
CA GLY A 346 -28.76 28.31 -53.20
C GLY A 346 -29.78 27.60 -54.07
N ALA A 347 -29.77 26.26 -54.13
CA ALA A 347 -30.81 25.49 -54.79
C ALA A 347 -32.15 25.59 -54.03
N ARG A 348 -33.26 25.32 -54.72
CA ARG A 348 -34.56 25.15 -54.04
C ARG A 348 -34.46 24.00 -53.05
N THR A 349 -35.02 24.18 -51.85
CA THR A 349 -35.04 23.13 -50.84
C THR A 349 -35.77 21.90 -51.37
N SER A 350 -35.13 20.73 -51.29
CA SER A 350 -35.78 19.48 -51.67
C SER A 350 -36.91 19.16 -50.68
N PRO A 351 -37.98 18.47 -51.12
CA PRO A 351 -39.08 18.06 -50.23
C PRO A 351 -38.62 17.35 -48.93
N PRO A 352 -37.66 16.40 -48.94
CA PRO A 352 -37.20 15.76 -47.71
C PRO A 352 -36.45 16.73 -46.78
N VAL A 353 -35.58 17.60 -47.30
CA VAL A 353 -34.86 18.60 -46.48
C VAL A 353 -35.83 19.62 -45.89
N HIS A 354 -36.82 20.07 -46.66
CA HIS A 354 -37.85 20.98 -46.16
C HIS A 354 -38.67 20.32 -45.04
N GLN A 355 -39.13 19.08 -45.24
CA GLN A 355 -39.85 18.33 -44.21
C GLN A 355 -39.00 18.12 -42.96
N PHE A 356 -37.72 17.77 -43.13
CA PHE A 356 -36.79 17.57 -42.02
C PHE A 356 -36.56 18.85 -41.21
N LEU A 357 -36.22 19.96 -41.86
CA LEU A 357 -35.89 21.22 -41.17
C LEU A 357 -37.07 21.84 -40.44
N VAL A 358 -38.28 21.74 -41.00
CA VAL A 358 -39.50 22.35 -40.44
C VAL A 358 -40.19 21.44 -39.42
N ASN A 359 -40.36 20.15 -39.73
CA ASN A 359 -41.21 19.24 -38.93
C ASN A 359 -40.41 18.35 -37.98
N SER A 360 -39.29 17.78 -38.43
CA SER A 360 -38.56 16.75 -37.65
C SER A 360 -37.51 17.37 -36.72
N LEU A 361 -36.60 18.18 -37.26
CA LEU A 361 -35.55 18.83 -36.48
C LEU A 361 -36.09 20.04 -35.72
N CYS A 362 -36.76 20.95 -36.44
CA CYS A 362 -37.26 22.25 -35.96
C CYS A 362 -36.22 23.10 -35.19
N GLU A 363 -36.59 24.32 -34.78
CA GLU A 363 -35.66 25.19 -34.02
C GLU A 363 -35.29 24.58 -32.66
N VAL A 364 -36.21 23.84 -32.04
CA VAL A 364 -36.02 23.24 -30.71
C VAL A 364 -35.03 22.08 -30.75
N GLY A 365 -35.13 21.19 -31.74
CA GLY A 365 -34.19 20.08 -31.89
C GLY A 365 -32.79 20.57 -32.25
N LEU A 366 -32.68 21.58 -33.12
CA LEU A 366 -31.42 22.24 -33.45
C LEU A 366 -30.76 22.87 -32.21
N LYS A 367 -31.53 23.64 -31.42
CA LYS A 367 -31.02 24.25 -30.17
C LYS A 367 -30.57 23.19 -29.16
N ARG A 368 -31.29 22.07 -29.06
CA ARG A 368 -30.92 20.95 -28.17
C ARG A 368 -29.59 20.31 -28.58
N ALA A 369 -29.43 19.95 -29.86
CA ALA A 369 -28.18 19.38 -30.38
C ALA A 369 -27.01 20.36 -30.25
N SER A 370 -27.22 21.64 -30.61
CA SER A 370 -26.21 22.69 -30.49
C SER A 370 -25.77 22.90 -29.05
N LYS A 371 -26.71 22.95 -28.10
CA LYS A 371 -26.40 23.10 -26.67
C LYS A 371 -25.67 21.87 -26.11
N ALA A 372 -26.02 20.66 -26.55
CA ALA A 372 -25.34 19.44 -26.11
C ALA A 372 -23.85 19.44 -26.50
N ILE A 373 -23.55 19.67 -27.78
CA ILE A 373 -22.16 19.72 -28.28
C ILE A 373 -21.39 20.90 -27.67
N HIS A 374 -22.01 22.08 -27.56
CA HIS A 374 -21.35 23.24 -26.99
C HIS A 374 -21.03 23.08 -25.50
N ASN A 375 -21.94 22.51 -24.72
CA ASN A 375 -21.72 22.24 -23.31
C ASN A 375 -20.64 21.17 -23.13
N ALA A 376 -20.74 20.04 -23.84
CA ALA A 376 -19.70 19.01 -23.81
C ALA A 376 -18.34 19.60 -24.20
N GLY A 377 -18.29 20.41 -25.26
CA GLY A 377 -17.08 21.08 -25.66
C GLY A 377 -16.46 21.97 -24.59
N LYS A 378 -17.28 22.75 -23.86
CA LYS A 378 -16.81 23.57 -22.73
C LYS A 378 -16.27 22.72 -21.59
N GLU A 379 -17.01 21.70 -21.16
CA GLU A 379 -16.58 20.79 -20.10
C GLU A 379 -15.29 20.07 -20.47
N LEU A 380 -15.16 19.59 -21.72
CA LEU A 380 -13.94 18.96 -22.20
C LEU A 380 -12.74 19.92 -22.16
N HIS A 381 -12.89 21.17 -22.59
CA HIS A 381 -11.81 22.16 -22.48
C HIS A 381 -11.39 22.39 -21.03
N LEU A 382 -12.36 22.49 -20.10
CA LEU A 382 -12.07 22.61 -18.67
C LEU A 382 -11.31 21.39 -18.15
N ILE A 383 -11.76 20.16 -18.48
CA ILE A 383 -11.08 18.93 -18.05
C ILE A 383 -9.64 18.88 -18.59
N ILE A 384 -9.44 19.28 -19.85
CA ILE A 384 -8.10 19.30 -20.44
C ILE A 384 -7.20 20.31 -19.72
N GLN A 385 -7.68 21.54 -19.50
CA GLN A 385 -6.88 22.64 -18.94
C GLN A 385 -6.63 22.51 -17.44
N GLU A 386 -7.60 22.01 -16.68
CA GLU A 386 -7.49 21.92 -15.21
C GLU A 386 -6.93 20.58 -14.73
N HIS A 387 -7.08 19.51 -15.52
CA HIS A 387 -6.71 18.16 -15.09
C HIS A 387 -5.67 17.50 -16.01
N LEU A 388 -5.98 17.30 -17.29
CA LEU A 388 -5.17 16.48 -18.19
C LEU A 388 -3.79 17.10 -18.50
N GLN A 389 -3.78 18.36 -18.91
CA GLN A 389 -2.56 19.08 -19.29
C GLN A 389 -1.64 19.30 -18.07
N PRO A 390 -2.13 19.83 -16.93
CA PRO A 390 -1.31 19.91 -15.74
C PRO A 390 -0.76 18.55 -15.31
N ALA A 391 -1.54 17.47 -15.38
CA ALA A 391 -1.04 16.16 -14.97
C ALA A 391 0.12 15.69 -15.86
N ALA A 392 0.01 15.90 -17.18
CA ALA A 392 1.08 15.59 -18.12
C ALA A 392 2.35 16.42 -17.87
N GLU A 393 2.20 17.72 -17.57
CA GLU A 393 3.32 18.63 -17.26
C GLU A 393 4.03 18.23 -15.96
N PHE A 394 3.27 17.88 -14.92
CA PHE A 394 3.84 17.40 -13.65
C PHE A 394 4.60 16.09 -13.83
N ILE A 395 4.04 15.13 -14.57
CA ILE A 395 4.73 13.87 -14.89
C ILE A 395 6.02 14.15 -15.66
N ALA A 396 5.97 15.02 -16.67
CA ALA A 396 7.15 15.40 -17.46
C ALA A 396 8.23 16.05 -16.60
N PHE A 397 7.85 16.90 -15.64
CA PHE A 397 8.78 17.49 -14.67
C PHE A 397 9.42 16.43 -13.77
N ARG A 398 8.62 15.55 -13.15
CA ARG A 398 9.11 14.49 -12.24
C ARG A 398 10.03 13.51 -12.95
N ILE A 399 9.64 13.03 -14.13
CA ILE A 399 10.46 12.08 -14.89
C ILE A 399 11.75 12.75 -15.38
N GLY A 400 11.71 14.06 -15.67
CA GLY A 400 12.90 14.87 -15.95
C GLY A 400 13.88 14.93 -14.77
N GLU A 401 13.37 15.06 -13.53
CA GLU A 401 14.21 14.96 -12.33
C GLU A 401 14.78 13.55 -12.17
N LEU A 402 13.95 12.50 -12.30
CA LEU A 402 14.39 11.10 -12.23
C LEU A 402 15.44 10.76 -13.30
N ARG A 403 15.33 11.34 -14.50
CA ARG A 403 16.33 11.25 -15.56
C ARG A 403 17.66 11.88 -15.17
N GLY A 404 17.63 13.01 -14.45
CA GLY A 404 18.82 13.60 -13.86
C GLY A 404 19.48 12.67 -12.83
N LEU A 405 18.67 12.01 -12.00
CA LEU A 405 19.14 11.08 -10.98
C LEU A 405 19.69 9.77 -11.56
N SER A 406 19.07 9.22 -12.62
CA SER A 406 19.52 7.97 -13.26
C SER A 406 20.93 8.09 -13.86
N ARG A 407 21.30 9.29 -14.32
CA ARG A 407 22.66 9.60 -14.81
C ARG A 407 23.72 9.56 -13.70
N TRP A 408 23.35 9.69 -12.43
CA TRP A 408 24.26 9.54 -11.29
C TRP A 408 24.43 8.07 -10.91
N ARG A 409 25.11 7.31 -11.77
CA ARG A 409 25.30 5.86 -11.66
C ARG A 409 25.85 5.41 -10.31
N THR A 410 26.80 6.13 -9.72
CA THR A 410 27.40 5.76 -8.42
C THR A 410 26.40 5.70 -7.26
N ARG A 411 25.32 6.50 -7.33
CA ARG A 411 24.26 6.54 -6.31
C ARG A 411 23.07 5.67 -6.70
N TYR A 412 22.55 5.85 -7.91
CA TYR A 412 21.25 5.34 -8.31
C TYR A 412 21.27 3.98 -9.03
N GLN A 413 22.39 3.62 -9.68
CA GLN A 413 22.51 2.29 -10.30
C GLN A 413 22.41 1.17 -9.26
N GLY A 414 22.90 1.43 -8.04
CA GLY A 414 22.83 0.48 -6.93
C GLY A 414 21.41 0.19 -6.44
N ILE A 415 20.44 1.07 -6.69
CA ILE A 415 19.04 0.80 -6.34
C ILE A 415 18.22 0.30 -7.53
N GLY A 416 18.82 0.15 -8.71
CA GLY A 416 18.15 -0.35 -9.91
C GLY A 416 17.50 0.72 -10.80
N LEU A 417 17.81 2.01 -10.61
CA LEU A 417 17.32 3.06 -11.50
C LEU A 417 18.13 3.04 -12.81
N ASP A 418 17.56 2.48 -13.87
CA ASP A 418 18.22 2.33 -15.16
C ASP A 418 18.10 3.61 -16.02
N GLU A 419 19.22 4.04 -16.60
CA GLU A 419 19.28 5.26 -17.40
C GLU A 419 18.48 5.14 -18.70
N MET A 420 18.56 3.99 -19.38
CA MET A 420 17.91 3.77 -20.68
C MET A 420 16.38 3.69 -20.53
N LEU A 421 15.89 2.97 -19.52
CA LEU A 421 14.45 2.86 -19.28
C LEU A 421 13.85 4.22 -18.89
N ILE A 422 14.54 5.01 -18.07
CA ILE A 422 14.06 6.34 -17.68
C ILE A 422 14.14 7.33 -18.85
N ASP A 423 15.15 7.21 -19.72
CA ASP A 423 15.22 7.99 -20.96
C ASP A 423 14.03 7.69 -21.89
N VAL A 424 13.69 6.42 -22.09
CA VAL A 424 12.51 6.00 -22.87
C VAL A 424 11.22 6.52 -22.23
N ALA A 425 11.07 6.37 -20.91
CA ALA A 425 9.91 6.88 -20.19
C ALA A 425 9.77 8.41 -20.28
N THR A 426 10.89 9.14 -20.23
CA THR A 426 10.92 10.60 -20.43
C THR A 426 10.48 10.97 -21.85
N GLU A 427 10.93 10.20 -22.84
CA GLU A 427 10.52 10.40 -24.23
C GLU A 427 9.01 10.20 -24.40
N LYS A 428 8.44 9.13 -23.82
CA LYS A 428 7.00 8.84 -23.88
C LYS A 428 6.16 9.89 -23.15
N ALA A 429 6.62 10.41 -22.02
CA ALA A 429 5.97 11.54 -21.34
C ALA A 429 5.94 12.81 -22.20
N GLY A 430 7.05 13.12 -22.87
CA GLY A 430 7.13 14.25 -23.80
C GLY A 430 6.23 14.10 -25.03
N ILE A 431 6.19 12.90 -25.62
CA ILE A 431 5.27 12.57 -26.71
C ILE A 431 3.83 12.74 -26.27
N PHE A 432 3.46 12.21 -25.10
CA PHE A 432 2.10 12.33 -24.56
C PHE A 432 1.68 13.79 -24.41
N LEU A 433 2.56 14.66 -23.90
CA LEU A 433 2.30 16.10 -23.80
C LEU A 433 1.99 16.75 -25.17
N VAL A 434 2.73 16.38 -26.22
CA VAL A 434 2.45 16.83 -27.59
C VAL A 434 1.09 16.33 -28.08
N HIS A 435 0.70 15.11 -27.72
CA HIS A 435 -0.62 14.57 -28.06
C HIS A 435 -1.76 15.30 -27.33
N VAL A 436 -1.59 15.69 -26.06
CA VAL A 436 -2.58 16.49 -25.32
C VAL A 436 -2.79 17.85 -26.00
N GLU A 437 -1.72 18.54 -26.38
CA GLU A 437 -1.78 19.81 -27.12
C GLU A 437 -2.42 19.65 -28.50
N ARG A 438 -2.08 18.59 -29.23
CA ARG A 438 -2.73 18.27 -30.52
C ARG A 438 -4.22 18.02 -30.34
N PHE A 439 -4.60 17.23 -29.33
CA PHE A 439 -5.99 16.91 -29.04
C PHE A 439 -6.79 18.17 -28.71
N MET A 440 -6.24 19.07 -27.87
CA MET A 440 -6.87 20.36 -27.57
C MET A 440 -7.15 21.15 -28.85
N ARG A 441 -6.17 21.29 -29.75
CA ARG A 441 -6.33 22.04 -31.01
C ARG A 441 -7.39 21.44 -31.94
N VAL A 442 -7.41 20.10 -32.06
CA VAL A 442 -8.42 19.40 -32.85
C VAL A 442 -9.80 19.63 -32.24
N LEU A 443 -9.94 19.47 -30.93
CA LEU A 443 -11.20 19.68 -30.22
C LEU A 443 -11.74 21.11 -30.43
N THR A 444 -10.91 22.13 -30.22
CA THR A 444 -11.30 23.54 -30.45
C THR A 444 -11.77 23.75 -31.89
N THR A 445 -11.06 23.18 -32.86
CA THR A 445 -11.41 23.29 -34.29
C THR A 445 -12.76 22.63 -34.58
N VAL A 446 -12.97 21.41 -34.09
CA VAL A 446 -14.21 20.66 -34.31
C VAL A 446 -15.41 21.39 -33.71
N ILE A 447 -15.32 21.84 -32.46
CA ILE A 447 -16.41 22.59 -31.81
C ILE A 447 -16.73 23.88 -32.58
N TYR A 448 -15.71 24.59 -33.05
CA TYR A 448 -15.92 25.81 -33.85
C TYR A 448 -16.64 25.51 -35.17
N GLN A 449 -16.30 24.41 -35.86
CA GLN A 449 -16.97 23.98 -37.09
C GLN A 449 -18.44 23.61 -36.83
N PHE A 450 -18.73 22.88 -35.75
CA PHE A 450 -20.10 22.59 -35.33
C PHE A 450 -20.90 23.87 -35.04
N GLN A 451 -20.31 24.84 -34.32
CA GLN A 451 -20.96 26.12 -34.06
C GLN A 451 -21.30 26.89 -35.33
N ASN A 452 -20.39 26.92 -36.30
CA ASN A 452 -20.61 27.57 -37.58
C ASN A 452 -21.72 26.86 -38.38
N PHE A 453 -21.71 25.53 -38.41
CA PHE A 453 -22.76 24.71 -39.03
C PHE A 453 -24.15 24.96 -38.40
N PHE A 454 -24.26 24.95 -37.07
CA PHE A 454 -25.53 25.22 -36.40
C PHE A 454 -26.03 26.65 -36.61
N THR A 455 -25.13 27.63 -36.68
CA THR A 455 -25.47 29.03 -36.97
C THR A 455 -26.07 29.16 -38.36
N TRP A 456 -25.44 28.53 -39.36
CA TRP A 456 -25.96 28.47 -40.73
C TRP A 456 -27.33 27.78 -40.78
N LEU A 457 -27.46 26.60 -40.18
CA LEU A 457 -28.69 25.82 -40.21
C LEU A 457 -29.84 26.54 -39.50
N SER A 458 -29.56 27.26 -38.41
CA SER A 458 -30.54 28.09 -37.71
C SER A 458 -31.08 29.20 -38.61
N LYS A 459 -30.20 29.82 -39.40
CA LYS A 459 -30.61 30.83 -40.40
C LYS A 459 -31.49 30.23 -41.48
N CYS A 460 -31.16 29.03 -41.99
CA CYS A 460 -32.01 28.32 -42.95
C CYS A 460 -33.41 28.02 -42.40
N ILE A 461 -33.52 27.53 -41.17
CA ILE A 461 -34.82 27.25 -40.52
C ILE A 461 -35.64 28.53 -40.41
N LYS A 462 -35.06 29.64 -39.93
CA LYS A 462 -35.79 30.92 -39.79
C LYS A 462 -36.28 31.47 -41.14
N LEU A 463 -35.46 31.36 -42.19
CA LEU A 463 -35.84 31.78 -43.53
C LEU A 463 -37.01 30.95 -44.08
N LEU A 464 -37.02 29.63 -43.87
CA LEU A 464 -38.11 28.74 -44.27
C LEU A 464 -39.40 29.04 -43.49
N MET A 465 -39.28 29.40 -42.22
CA MET A 465 -40.40 29.77 -41.35
C MET A 465 -40.88 31.23 -41.52
N SER A 466 -40.27 32.00 -42.43
CA SER A 466 -40.54 33.44 -42.62
C SER A 466 -40.35 34.29 -41.35
N GLU A 467 -39.43 33.88 -40.47
CA GLU A 467 -39.04 34.59 -39.26
C GLU A 467 -37.86 35.54 -39.49
N PRO A 468 -37.73 36.65 -38.74
CA PRO A 468 -36.61 37.58 -38.90
C PRO A 468 -35.27 36.91 -38.55
N SER A 469 -34.33 36.94 -39.50
CA SER A 469 -33.00 36.33 -39.37
C SER A 469 -31.88 37.30 -38.98
N ASP A 470 -32.17 38.60 -38.94
CA ASP A 470 -31.18 39.70 -38.83
C ASP A 470 -30.42 39.74 -37.50
N GLN A 471 -30.88 39.00 -36.49
CA GLN A 471 -30.25 38.90 -35.17
C GLN A 471 -29.24 37.75 -35.04
N LEU A 472 -29.10 36.89 -36.05
CA LEU A 472 -28.16 35.77 -36.00
C LEU A 472 -26.73 36.21 -36.38
N PRO A 473 -25.69 35.66 -35.75
CA PRO A 473 -24.31 35.95 -36.11
C PRO A 473 -24.01 35.52 -37.54
N PRO A 474 -23.06 36.17 -38.23
CA PRO A 474 -22.63 35.76 -39.55
C PRO A 474 -21.98 34.37 -39.49
N PHE A 475 -22.20 33.56 -40.53
CA PHE A 475 -21.56 32.25 -40.70
C PHE A 475 -20.61 32.30 -41.90
N ASN A 476 -19.58 31.45 -41.89
CA ASN A 476 -18.65 31.29 -43.01
C ASN A 476 -19.07 30.07 -43.85
N SER A 477 -19.40 30.28 -45.13
CA SER A 477 -19.83 29.21 -46.04
C SER A 477 -18.75 28.18 -46.34
N GLU A 478 -17.48 28.55 -46.42
CA GLU A 478 -16.37 27.62 -46.67
C GLU A 478 -16.24 26.62 -45.52
N LEU A 479 -16.37 27.10 -44.28
CA LEU A 479 -16.34 26.26 -43.08
C LEU A 479 -17.53 25.28 -43.04
N VAL A 480 -18.71 25.68 -43.51
CA VAL A 480 -19.85 24.75 -43.65
C VAL A 480 -19.54 23.65 -44.66
N VAL A 481 -18.91 23.98 -45.80
CA VAL A 481 -18.50 22.98 -46.79
C VAL A 481 -17.49 21.99 -46.20
N ILE A 482 -16.50 22.49 -45.44
CA ILE A 482 -15.51 21.64 -44.76
C ILE A 482 -16.21 20.72 -43.76
N PHE A 483 -17.12 21.25 -42.94
CA PHE A 483 -17.89 20.47 -41.99
C PHE A 483 -18.68 19.35 -42.67
N LEU A 484 -19.45 19.67 -43.72
CA LEU A 484 -20.25 18.68 -44.44
C LEU A 484 -19.41 17.58 -45.09
N LYS A 485 -18.22 17.91 -45.61
CA LYS A 485 -17.33 16.93 -46.23
C LYS A 485 -16.57 16.04 -45.25
N PHE A 486 -16.16 16.58 -44.11
CA PHE A 486 -15.17 15.93 -43.25
C PHE A 486 -15.60 15.69 -41.80
N LEU A 487 -16.71 16.29 -41.32
CA LEU A 487 -17.12 16.21 -39.91
C LEU A 487 -18.57 15.73 -39.71
N TYR A 488 -19.38 15.68 -40.78
CA TYR A 488 -20.77 15.27 -40.67
C TYR A 488 -20.91 13.77 -40.32
N ASP A 489 -20.13 12.91 -41.00
CA ASP A 489 -20.11 11.45 -40.76
C ASP A 489 -18.83 10.96 -40.09
N GLN A 490 -17.80 11.80 -39.96
CA GLN A 490 -16.54 11.44 -39.33
C GLN A 490 -16.38 12.17 -37.99
N ASP A 491 -15.96 11.43 -36.97
CA ASP A 491 -15.69 11.97 -35.64
C ASP A 491 -14.18 11.88 -35.32
N PRO A 492 -13.39 12.92 -35.68
CA PRO A 492 -11.96 12.92 -35.43
C PRO A 492 -11.61 13.00 -33.93
N VAL A 493 -12.52 13.48 -33.09
CA VAL A 493 -12.30 13.56 -31.63
C VAL A 493 -12.40 12.16 -31.03
N LYS A 494 -13.43 11.39 -31.41
CA LYS A 494 -13.57 9.98 -31.02
C LYS A 494 -12.39 9.13 -31.51
N GLN A 495 -11.98 9.30 -32.76
CA GLN A 495 -10.81 8.60 -33.32
C GLN A 495 -9.53 8.82 -32.51
N LEU A 496 -9.35 10.01 -31.92
CA LEU A 496 -8.17 10.30 -31.08
C LEU A 496 -8.28 9.72 -29.67
N LEU A 497 -9.49 9.45 -29.18
CA LEU A 497 -9.76 8.95 -27.82
C LEU A 497 -9.89 7.43 -27.74
N GLU A 498 -10.24 6.76 -28.83
CA GLU A 498 -10.42 5.31 -28.84
C GLU A 498 -9.07 4.55 -28.92
N VAL A 499 -9.04 3.40 -28.25
CA VAL A 499 -7.99 2.39 -28.39
C VAL A 499 -8.44 1.47 -29.52
N SER A 500 -8.06 1.77 -30.77
CA SER A 500 -8.44 0.90 -31.89
C SER A 500 -7.67 -0.42 -31.81
N GLU A 501 -8.38 -1.56 -31.72
CA GLU A 501 -7.78 -2.91 -31.74
C GLU A 501 -7.13 -3.23 -33.09
N VAL A 502 -7.57 -2.57 -34.16
CA VAL A 502 -6.97 -2.61 -35.48
C VAL A 502 -5.96 -1.47 -35.58
N ASP A 503 -4.76 -1.72 -36.10
CA ASP A 503 -3.74 -0.70 -36.40
C ASP A 503 -4.22 0.25 -37.52
N GLN A 504 -5.32 0.97 -37.31
CA GLN A 504 -5.71 2.11 -38.11
C GLN A 504 -4.75 3.24 -37.75
N SER A 505 -3.68 3.37 -38.54
CA SER A 505 -2.78 4.50 -38.45
C SER A 505 -3.53 5.77 -38.86
N ILE A 506 -3.50 6.79 -38.02
CA ILE A 506 -3.99 8.12 -38.40
C ILE A 506 -3.16 8.60 -39.59
N GLU A 507 -3.82 8.94 -40.69
CA GLU A 507 -3.15 9.48 -41.86
C GLU A 507 -2.55 10.85 -41.51
N VAL A 508 -1.23 10.95 -41.65
CA VAL A 508 -0.47 12.18 -41.43
C VAL A 508 0.22 12.52 -42.73
N ASP A 509 0.15 13.80 -43.10
CA ASP A 509 0.79 14.31 -44.31
C ASP A 509 2.30 13.99 -44.35
N TRP A 510 2.77 13.62 -45.53
CA TRP A 510 4.16 13.20 -45.76
C TRP A 510 5.15 14.31 -45.38
N GLU A 511 4.84 15.57 -45.69
CA GLU A 511 5.72 16.70 -45.35
C GLU A 511 5.90 16.84 -43.83
N THR A 512 4.81 16.62 -43.09
CA THR A 512 4.84 16.64 -41.62
C THR A 512 5.70 15.51 -41.08
N MET A 513 5.55 14.29 -41.61
CA MET A 513 6.38 13.14 -41.21
C MET A 513 7.86 13.36 -41.56
N GLN A 514 8.17 13.99 -42.69
CA GLN A 514 9.54 14.35 -43.04
C GLN A 514 10.14 15.33 -42.04
N ARG A 515 9.40 16.37 -41.65
CA ARG A 515 9.85 17.33 -40.62
C ARG A 515 10.08 16.65 -39.27
N VAL A 516 9.22 15.72 -38.88
CA VAL A 516 9.41 14.92 -37.64
C VAL A 516 10.71 14.12 -37.72
N ASN A 517 10.99 13.47 -38.85
CA ASN A 517 12.25 12.74 -39.05
C ASN A 517 13.48 13.65 -39.01
N GLU A 518 13.36 14.90 -39.46
CA GLU A 518 14.43 15.90 -39.36
C GLU A 518 14.67 16.34 -37.92
N LEU A 519 13.61 16.49 -37.11
CA LEU A 519 13.71 16.87 -35.70
C LEU A 519 14.54 15.87 -34.87
N VAL A 520 14.53 14.58 -35.22
CA VAL A 520 15.39 13.57 -34.57
C VAL A 520 16.87 13.98 -34.61
N LYS A 521 17.32 14.57 -35.73
CA LYS A 521 18.72 15.05 -35.88
C LYS A 521 19.04 16.23 -34.98
N PHE A 522 18.03 16.98 -34.55
CA PHE A 522 18.14 18.12 -33.65
C PHE A 522 17.87 17.77 -32.17
N GLY A 523 17.78 16.47 -31.85
CA GLY A 523 17.49 16.00 -30.48
C GLY A 523 16.01 15.90 -30.15
N GLY A 524 15.15 15.81 -31.16
CA GLY A 524 13.74 15.43 -31.02
C GLY A 524 13.57 13.96 -30.63
N PHE A 525 12.31 13.52 -30.49
CA PHE A 525 11.97 12.16 -30.11
C PHE A 525 12.52 11.12 -31.09
N SER A 526 12.93 9.96 -30.58
CA SER A 526 13.44 8.84 -31.36
C SER A 526 12.32 8.08 -32.07
N ASP A 527 11.14 7.97 -31.44
CA ASP A 527 9.93 7.48 -32.07
C ASP A 527 9.38 8.56 -33.02
N THR A 528 9.35 8.28 -34.33
CA THR A 528 8.82 9.21 -35.34
C THR A 528 7.39 8.89 -35.77
N ARG A 529 6.83 7.77 -35.28
CA ARG A 529 5.48 7.31 -35.66
C ARG A 529 4.40 7.72 -34.65
N TYR A 530 4.76 8.46 -33.60
CA TYR A 530 3.81 8.87 -32.56
C TYR A 530 2.58 9.60 -33.12
N LEU A 531 2.74 10.48 -34.12
CA LEU A 531 1.61 11.19 -34.73
C LEU A 531 0.58 10.28 -35.43
N GLN A 532 0.95 9.04 -35.76
CA GLN A 532 0.07 8.06 -36.39
C GLN A 532 -0.79 7.30 -35.36
N ARG A 533 -0.56 7.50 -34.06
CA ARG A 533 -1.25 6.81 -32.96
C ARG A 533 -2.26 7.73 -32.27
N THR A 534 -3.24 7.12 -31.60
CA THR A 534 -4.26 7.84 -30.83
C THR A 534 -3.70 8.33 -29.49
N LEU A 535 -4.37 9.29 -28.86
CA LEU A 535 -3.99 9.79 -27.53
C LEU A 535 -4.04 8.67 -26.49
N ALA A 536 -5.04 7.78 -26.57
CA ALA A 536 -5.17 6.64 -25.69
C ALA A 536 -4.04 5.61 -25.86
N LYS A 537 -3.64 5.31 -27.10
CA LYS A 537 -2.51 4.39 -27.37
C LYS A 537 -1.18 4.93 -26.87
N GLU A 538 -0.94 6.23 -27.00
CA GLU A 538 0.27 6.86 -26.43
C GLU A 538 0.24 6.89 -24.89
N PHE A 539 -0.93 7.08 -24.29
CA PHE A 539 -1.10 6.95 -22.84
C PHE A 539 -0.76 5.53 -22.34
N GLU A 540 -1.25 4.48 -23.02
CA GLU A 540 -0.93 3.09 -22.68
C GLU A 540 0.59 2.79 -22.79
N GLN A 541 1.24 3.29 -23.86
CA GLN A 541 2.69 3.13 -24.03
C GLN A 541 3.48 3.86 -22.93
N MET A 542 3.05 5.06 -22.58
CA MET A 542 3.65 5.82 -21.48
C MET A 542 3.49 5.07 -20.15
N GLU A 543 2.28 4.61 -19.82
CA GLU A 543 2.01 3.84 -18.61
C GLU A 543 2.87 2.58 -18.52
N GLN A 544 2.95 1.81 -19.61
CA GLN A 544 3.77 0.60 -19.67
C GLN A 544 5.27 0.91 -19.47
N SER A 545 5.77 1.99 -20.09
CA SER A 545 7.16 2.40 -19.92
C SER A 545 7.50 2.78 -18.47
N PHE A 546 6.58 3.42 -17.75
CA PHE A 546 6.76 3.72 -16.32
C PHE A 546 6.75 2.46 -15.47
N LYS A 547 5.84 1.50 -15.74
CA LYS A 547 5.82 0.21 -15.05
C LYS A 547 7.15 -0.55 -15.21
N GLU A 548 7.70 -0.58 -16.42
CA GLU A 548 8.99 -1.22 -16.68
C GLU A 548 10.15 -0.51 -15.98
N ALA A 549 10.17 0.83 -16.01
CA ALA A 549 11.21 1.61 -15.35
C ALA A 549 11.21 1.42 -13.82
N PHE A 550 10.04 1.37 -13.18
CA PHE A 550 9.91 1.19 -11.73
C PHE A 550 9.99 -0.28 -11.27
N LEU A 551 9.86 -1.25 -12.19
CA LEU A 551 10.10 -2.66 -11.91
C LEU A 551 11.60 -2.99 -11.70
N MET A 552 12.50 -2.23 -12.31
CA MET A 552 13.95 -2.46 -12.15
C MET A 552 14.44 -2.21 -10.71
N PRO A 553 14.06 -1.13 -10.02
CA PRO A 553 14.32 -0.98 -8.60
C PRO A 553 13.78 -2.13 -7.77
N PHE A 554 12.53 -2.53 -8.04
CA PHE A 554 11.86 -3.64 -7.38
C PHE A 554 12.69 -4.94 -7.46
N THR A 555 13.11 -5.33 -8.67
CA THR A 555 13.89 -6.56 -8.87
C THR A 555 15.32 -6.47 -8.31
N THR A 556 15.96 -5.31 -8.41
CA THR A 556 17.34 -5.10 -7.93
C THR A 556 17.42 -5.20 -6.42
N ILE A 557 16.47 -4.59 -5.72
CA ILE A 557 16.44 -4.60 -4.24
C ILE A 557 16.05 -5.97 -3.71
N SER A 558 15.08 -6.64 -4.35
CA SER A 558 14.72 -8.02 -4.04
C SER A 558 15.93 -8.96 -4.08
N LYS A 559 16.81 -8.80 -5.10
CA LYS A 559 18.04 -9.60 -5.23
C LYS A 559 19.12 -9.28 -4.20
N LYS A 560 19.07 -8.12 -3.54
CA LYS A 560 20.09 -7.70 -2.56
C LYS A 560 19.81 -8.14 -1.14
N ILE A 561 18.57 -8.53 -0.85
CA ILE A 561 18.19 -9.00 0.48
C ILE A 561 18.49 -10.49 0.54
N HIS A 562 19.37 -10.87 1.46
CA HIS A 562 19.82 -12.25 1.62
C HIS A 562 19.56 -12.73 3.04
N CYS A 563 19.32 -14.04 3.20
CA CYS A 563 19.27 -14.67 4.51
C CYS A 563 20.68 -14.79 5.10
N LYS A 564 20.91 -14.14 6.25
CA LYS A 564 22.17 -14.20 7.00
C LYS A 564 22.26 -15.44 7.87
N ASN A 565 21.24 -15.68 8.70
CA ASN A 565 21.24 -16.72 9.73
C ASN A 565 19.86 -17.38 9.87
N ILE A 566 19.88 -18.63 10.33
CA ILE A 566 18.69 -19.39 10.74
C ILE A 566 18.82 -19.78 12.21
N LEU A 567 17.73 -19.66 12.94
CA LEU A 567 17.56 -20.16 14.29
C LEU A 567 16.37 -21.13 14.30
N PRO A 568 16.59 -22.46 14.24
CA PRO A 568 15.51 -23.42 14.47
C PRO A 568 15.09 -23.36 15.94
N LEU A 569 13.83 -23.03 16.22
CA LEU A 569 13.34 -22.83 17.58
C LEU A 569 12.95 -24.16 18.23
N PHE A 570 11.95 -24.84 17.67
CA PHE A 570 11.49 -26.15 18.16
C PHE A 570 10.81 -26.96 17.05
N PRO A 571 10.91 -28.30 17.09
CA PRO A 571 10.16 -29.17 16.18
C PRO A 571 8.69 -29.26 16.61
N VAL A 572 7.79 -29.40 15.62
CA VAL A 572 6.35 -29.52 15.82
C VAL A 572 5.86 -30.78 15.10
N SER A 573 5.07 -31.61 15.79
CA SER A 573 4.39 -32.77 15.22
C SER A 573 3.35 -32.35 14.18
N SER A 574 3.27 -33.07 13.06
CA SER A 574 2.35 -32.75 11.94
C SER A 574 0.85 -32.73 12.32
N SER A 575 0.44 -33.33 13.44
CA SER A 575 -0.92 -33.29 13.98
C SER A 575 -1.32 -31.95 14.61
N ALA A 576 -0.35 -31.15 15.08
CA ALA A 576 -0.59 -29.87 15.74
C ALA A 576 -0.74 -28.70 14.76
N ALA A 577 -0.67 -28.94 13.44
CA ALA A 577 -0.67 -27.90 12.41
C ALA A 577 -1.91 -26.99 12.43
N SER A 578 -3.06 -27.49 12.90
CA SER A 578 -4.30 -26.71 13.01
C SER A 578 -4.35 -25.77 14.22
N SER A 579 -3.58 -26.05 15.29
CA SER A 579 -3.53 -25.23 16.52
C SER A 579 -2.40 -24.20 16.53
N LEU A 580 -1.58 -24.14 15.47
CA LEU A 580 -0.45 -23.21 15.32
C LEU A 580 -0.84 -21.74 15.09
N LEU A 581 -2.11 -21.46 14.78
CA LEU A 581 -2.63 -20.11 14.56
C LEU A 581 -2.62 -19.22 15.83
N GLN A 582 -2.22 -19.75 16.99
CA GLN A 582 -2.29 -19.07 18.28
C GLN A 582 -1.04 -19.29 19.16
N ILE A 583 0.16 -19.44 18.59
CA ILE A 583 1.37 -19.41 19.44
C ILE A 583 1.66 -17.96 19.83
N PRO A 584 1.56 -17.56 21.11
CA PRO A 584 1.89 -16.21 21.50
C PRO A 584 3.38 -15.96 21.25
N THR A 585 3.66 -14.98 20.40
CA THR A 585 5.02 -14.58 20.04
C THR A 585 5.12 -13.08 20.01
N SER A 586 6.20 -12.56 20.55
CA SER A 586 6.51 -11.13 20.52
C SER A 586 7.96 -10.96 20.12
N ILE A 587 8.19 -10.07 19.16
CA ILE A 587 9.54 -9.66 18.76
C ILE A 587 9.61 -8.16 18.97
N SER A 588 10.64 -7.70 19.65
CA SER A 588 10.93 -6.28 19.78
C SER A 588 12.43 -6.03 19.73
N TYR A 589 12.78 -4.76 19.49
CA TYR A 589 14.16 -4.30 19.42
C TYR A 589 14.37 -3.22 20.48
N TYR A 590 15.37 -3.44 21.35
CA TYR A 590 15.75 -2.50 22.40
C TYR A 590 17.16 -1.97 22.19
N LYS A 591 17.44 -0.80 22.76
CA LYS A 591 18.81 -0.29 22.82
C LYS A 591 19.57 -1.02 23.93
N ASP A 592 20.78 -1.44 23.63
CA ASP A 592 21.67 -2.06 24.60
C ASP A 592 22.22 -1.00 25.56
N ILE A 593 21.86 -1.08 26.83
CA ILE A 593 22.32 -0.16 27.89
C ILE A 593 23.65 -0.68 28.50
N CYS A 594 24.08 -1.90 28.18
CA CYS A 594 25.19 -2.56 28.88
C CYS A 594 26.60 -2.03 28.54
N THR A 595 26.78 -1.05 27.65
CA THR A 595 28.11 -0.51 27.29
C THR A 595 28.46 0.85 27.91
N ALA A 596 27.79 1.28 28.98
CA ALA A 596 28.17 2.53 29.67
C ALA A 596 29.48 2.43 30.49
N GLY A 597 30.08 1.24 30.61
CA GLY A 597 31.25 0.99 31.47
C GLY A 597 32.63 0.91 30.80
N SER A 598 32.73 0.87 29.46
CA SER A 598 34.04 0.76 28.79
C SER A 598 34.40 2.06 28.07
N SER A 599 35.39 2.77 28.60
CA SER A 599 35.98 3.95 27.98
C SER A 599 36.60 3.61 26.62
N CYS A 600 36.32 4.48 25.64
CA CYS A 600 36.88 4.51 24.28
C CYS A 600 36.38 3.44 23.30
N GLN A 601 35.32 3.75 22.54
CA GLN A 601 35.26 3.76 21.07
C GLN A 601 33.85 4.19 20.61
N THR A 602 33.79 4.93 19.50
CA THR A 602 32.62 5.49 18.79
C THR A 602 31.24 4.94 19.20
N LEU A 603 30.38 5.79 19.76
CA LEU A 603 28.98 5.51 20.13
C LEU A 603 28.12 5.15 18.90
N GLN A 604 28.24 3.92 18.38
CA GLN A 604 27.14 3.29 17.66
C GLN A 604 26.22 2.66 18.70
N GLN A 605 25.06 3.28 18.94
CA GLN A 605 24.00 2.71 19.79
C GLN A 605 23.66 1.31 19.27
N ARG A 606 23.98 0.27 20.05
CA ARG A 606 23.81 -1.13 19.64
C ARG A 606 22.35 -1.53 19.94
N LEU A 607 21.61 -2.00 18.94
CA LEU A 607 20.26 -2.54 19.12
C LEU A 607 20.35 -4.04 19.42
N MET A 608 19.61 -4.51 20.42
CA MET A 608 19.45 -5.92 20.76
C MET A 608 18.02 -6.35 20.41
N ASP A 609 17.93 -7.46 19.69
CA ASP A 609 16.67 -8.14 19.40
C ASP A 609 16.26 -9.02 20.60
N TYR A 610 14.97 -9.04 20.90
CA TYR A 610 14.35 -9.95 21.86
C TYR A 610 13.23 -10.70 21.16
N ILE A 611 13.29 -12.03 21.18
CA ILE A 611 12.33 -12.95 20.57
C ILE A 611 11.73 -13.78 21.71
N CYS A 612 10.46 -13.55 22.01
CA CYS A 612 9.72 -14.29 23.01
C CYS A 612 8.68 -15.18 22.33
N PHE A 613 8.61 -16.45 22.71
CA PHE A 613 7.69 -17.41 22.12
C PHE A 613 7.28 -18.49 23.13
N ARG A 614 6.02 -18.93 23.07
CA ARG A 614 5.59 -20.13 23.80
C ARG A 614 6.00 -21.39 23.04
N ILE A 615 6.48 -22.39 23.77
CA ILE A 615 6.82 -23.71 23.24
C ILE A 615 5.59 -24.61 23.42
N PRO A 616 5.06 -25.22 22.34
CA PRO A 616 3.95 -26.17 22.44
C PRO A 616 4.33 -27.37 23.30
N ASP A 617 3.40 -27.84 24.13
CA ASP A 617 3.61 -28.92 25.10
C ASP A 617 3.98 -30.27 24.44
N GLU A 618 3.67 -30.46 23.15
CA GLU A 618 4.03 -31.66 22.38
C GLU A 618 5.46 -31.63 21.83
N SER A 619 6.15 -30.50 21.89
CA SER A 619 7.48 -30.32 21.27
C SER A 619 8.58 -31.09 22.01
N PHE A 620 8.41 -31.29 23.32
CA PHE A 620 9.36 -31.99 24.18
C PHE A 620 8.63 -32.93 25.13
N SER A 621 9.07 -34.19 25.21
CA SER A 621 8.40 -35.23 26.01
C SER A 621 8.39 -34.99 27.53
N ASN A 622 9.25 -34.11 28.03
CA ASN A 622 9.48 -33.88 29.47
C ASN A 622 9.22 -32.43 29.91
N MET A 623 8.81 -31.53 29.00
CA MET A 623 8.65 -30.10 29.29
C MET A 623 7.25 -29.65 28.85
N HIS A 624 6.48 -29.10 29.77
CA HIS A 624 5.18 -28.52 29.49
C HIS A 624 5.20 -27.04 29.90
N ASN A 625 4.38 -26.23 29.23
CA ASN A 625 4.10 -24.85 29.61
C ASN A 625 5.34 -23.94 29.70
N CYS A 626 6.23 -24.04 28.69
CA CYS A 626 7.48 -23.29 28.66
C CYS A 626 7.42 -22.06 27.74
N ILE A 627 8.04 -20.97 28.19
CA ILE A 627 8.26 -19.74 27.42
C ILE A 627 9.74 -19.61 27.11
N GLY A 628 10.09 -19.52 25.83
CA GLY A 628 11.45 -19.24 25.37
C GLY A 628 11.65 -17.75 25.13
N ILE A 629 12.74 -17.21 25.68
CA ILE A 629 13.19 -15.84 25.43
C ILE A 629 14.61 -15.92 24.87
N ALA A 630 14.80 -15.46 23.64
CA ALA A 630 16.11 -15.37 22.99
C ALA A 630 16.47 -13.90 22.73
N ARG A 631 17.75 -13.54 22.92
CA ARG A 631 18.27 -12.21 22.62
C ARG A 631 19.62 -12.25 21.91
N GLY A 632 19.87 -11.25 21.05
CA GLY A 632 21.17 -11.05 20.39
C GLY A 632 21.38 -11.86 19.10
N PHE A 633 20.31 -12.31 18.43
CA PHE A 633 20.40 -13.04 17.16
C PHE A 633 21.02 -12.18 16.04
N MET A 634 20.86 -10.85 16.09
CA MET A 634 21.42 -9.94 15.08
C MET A 634 22.95 -9.90 15.06
N HIS A 635 23.62 -10.14 16.19
CA HIS A 635 25.07 -9.91 16.34
C HIS A 635 25.94 -11.16 16.08
N GLY A 636 25.33 -12.29 15.70
CA GLY A 636 26.01 -13.57 15.49
C GLY A 636 26.96 -13.65 14.27
N SER A 637 27.17 -12.56 13.53
CA SER A 637 28.07 -12.53 12.37
C SER A 637 28.86 -11.22 12.28
N THR A 638 29.98 -11.13 13.00
CA THR A 638 31.06 -10.22 12.61
C THR A 638 32.37 -11.00 12.52
N ASP A 639 32.80 -11.20 11.28
CA ASP A 639 34.18 -11.54 10.92
C ASP A 639 35.12 -10.44 11.42
N SER A 640 35.63 -10.56 12.64
CA SER A 640 36.96 -10.09 13.05
C SER A 640 37.18 -10.34 14.55
N GLY A 641 37.68 -11.53 14.89
CA GLY A 641 38.65 -11.80 15.96
C GLY A 641 38.50 -11.30 17.41
N LYS A 642 37.59 -10.39 17.80
CA LYS A 642 37.51 -9.88 19.19
C LYS A 642 36.04 -9.55 19.59
N SER A 643 35.62 -10.20 20.68
CA SER A 643 34.29 -10.22 21.35
C SER A 643 33.08 -10.64 20.50
N CYS A 644 32.98 -11.94 20.24
CA CYS A 644 31.78 -12.61 19.75
C CYS A 644 30.71 -12.58 20.87
N THR A 645 29.67 -11.76 20.73
CA THR A 645 28.48 -11.85 21.59
C THR A 645 27.67 -13.06 21.12
N SER A 646 27.62 -14.10 21.95
CA SER A 646 26.81 -15.32 21.77
C SER A 646 25.32 -15.00 21.77
N LEU A 647 24.51 -15.76 21.02
CA LEU A 647 23.06 -15.77 21.21
C LEU A 647 22.79 -16.18 22.66
N GLU A 648 21.97 -15.40 23.34
CA GLU A 648 21.60 -15.68 24.72
C GLU A 648 20.13 -16.12 24.77
N ALA A 649 19.82 -17.19 25.49
CA ALA A 649 18.46 -17.66 25.62
C ALA A 649 18.14 -18.19 27.01
N VAL A 650 16.86 -18.11 27.38
CA VAL A 650 16.28 -18.63 28.63
C VAL A 650 15.01 -19.39 28.30
N LEU A 651 14.82 -20.53 28.96
CA LEU A 651 13.55 -21.26 29.01
C LEU A 651 12.93 -21.07 30.38
N LEU A 652 11.77 -20.41 30.44
CA LEU A 652 10.97 -20.22 31.64
C LEU A 652 9.87 -21.29 31.68
N CYS A 653 9.85 -22.13 32.71
CA CYS A 653 8.74 -23.04 32.95
C CYS A 653 7.68 -22.32 33.80
N VAL A 654 6.49 -22.15 33.25
CA VAL A 654 5.33 -21.65 34.00
C VAL A 654 4.76 -22.82 34.81
N PRO A 655 4.37 -22.64 36.09
CA PRO A 655 3.82 -23.72 36.90
C PRO A 655 2.61 -24.38 36.23
N ASP A 656 2.43 -25.70 36.40
CA ASP A 656 1.36 -26.48 35.76
C ASP A 656 -0.06 -26.03 36.12
N GLU A 657 -0.21 -25.27 37.22
CA GLU A 657 -1.45 -24.65 37.66
C GLU A 657 -1.89 -23.50 36.75
N TYR A 658 -1.00 -22.95 35.94
CA TYR A 658 -1.29 -21.82 35.06
C TYR A 658 -1.04 -22.20 33.61
N GLU A 659 -1.63 -21.45 32.68
CA GLU A 659 -1.36 -21.56 31.26
C GLU A 659 -1.10 -20.18 30.67
N CYS A 660 -0.01 -20.02 29.92
CA CYS A 660 0.29 -18.77 29.23
C CYS A 660 -0.60 -18.58 28.00
N VAL A 661 -1.50 -17.60 28.09
CA VAL A 661 -2.46 -17.25 27.02
C VAL A 661 -1.80 -16.38 25.96
N ASP A 662 -1.16 -15.30 26.40
CA ASP A 662 -0.49 -14.35 25.53
C ASP A 662 0.70 -13.69 26.22
N LEU A 663 1.60 -13.13 25.42
CA LEU A 663 2.76 -12.38 25.87
C LEU A 663 3.07 -11.23 24.92
N SER A 664 3.43 -10.09 25.50
CA SER A 664 3.86 -8.92 24.74
C SER A 664 5.06 -8.26 25.40
N LEU A 665 6.03 -7.88 24.58
CA LEU A 665 7.15 -7.07 25.02
C LEU A 665 6.67 -5.63 25.29
N TYR A 666 7.10 -5.05 26.41
CA TYR A 666 6.68 -3.75 26.94
C TYR A 666 7.90 -2.97 27.41
N LYS A 667 8.00 -1.67 27.09
CA LYS A 667 9.14 -0.77 27.46
C LYS A 667 10.52 -1.45 27.36
N GLU A 668 11.58 -0.88 27.92
CA GLU A 668 12.94 -1.47 27.80
C GLU A 668 13.06 -2.73 28.65
N SER A 669 13.10 -3.90 27.98
CA SER A 669 13.31 -5.21 28.59
C SER A 669 12.24 -5.66 29.60
N GLN A 670 10.99 -5.20 29.48
CA GLN A 670 9.86 -5.75 30.25
C GLN A 670 8.97 -6.62 29.36
N ILE A 671 8.38 -7.66 29.94
CA ILE A 671 7.46 -8.58 29.26
C ILE A 671 6.16 -8.61 30.06
N VAL A 672 5.06 -8.26 29.42
CA VAL A 672 3.72 -8.47 29.97
C VAL A 672 3.32 -9.90 29.64
N LEU A 673 3.07 -10.71 30.68
CA LEU A 673 2.56 -12.06 30.56
C LEU A 673 1.11 -12.12 31.03
N LEU A 674 0.32 -12.90 30.30
CA LEU A 674 -1.07 -13.15 30.60
C LEU A 674 -1.29 -14.65 30.82
N LEU A 675 -1.72 -15.00 32.04
CA LEU A 675 -1.85 -16.38 32.49
C LEU A 675 -3.28 -16.69 32.91
N ASN A 676 -3.80 -17.85 32.54
CA ASN A 676 -5.05 -18.38 33.08
C ASN A 676 -4.76 -19.51 34.07
N GLU A 677 -5.58 -19.66 35.10
CA GLU A 677 -5.49 -20.80 36.02
C GLU A 677 -6.14 -22.05 35.38
N ARG A 678 -5.44 -23.19 35.38
CA ARG A 678 -5.97 -24.47 34.92
C ARG A 678 -6.93 -25.02 35.98
N ILE A 679 -8.18 -25.20 35.58
CA ILE A 679 -9.27 -25.64 36.46
C ILE A 679 -8.95 -27.03 37.04
N SER A 680 -8.72 -27.10 38.35
CA SER A 680 -8.57 -28.38 39.07
C SER A 680 -9.87 -28.88 39.70
N THR A 681 -10.89 -28.02 39.85
CA THR A 681 -12.22 -28.37 40.38
C THR A 681 -13.31 -27.45 39.81
N SER A 682 -14.52 -27.96 39.60
CA SER A 682 -15.62 -27.29 38.89
C SER A 682 -16.20 -26.03 39.56
N ASP A 683 -15.72 -25.67 40.75
CA ASP A 683 -16.26 -24.58 41.59
C ASP A 683 -15.25 -23.44 41.88
N SER A 684 -14.04 -23.47 41.32
CA SER A 684 -13.09 -22.36 41.47
C SER A 684 -13.47 -21.19 40.56
N PRO A 685 -13.44 -19.92 41.04
CA PRO A 685 -13.66 -18.76 40.19
C PRO A 685 -12.70 -18.77 38.99
N GLU A 686 -13.22 -18.45 37.80
CA GLU A 686 -12.45 -18.34 36.55
C GLU A 686 -11.42 -17.21 36.66
N ASN A 687 -10.26 -17.50 37.25
CA ASN A 687 -9.24 -16.50 37.54
C ASN A 687 -8.13 -16.49 36.49
N ALA A 688 -7.67 -15.27 36.20
CA ALA A 688 -6.50 -15.02 35.38
C ALA A 688 -5.57 -14.03 36.08
N ARG A 689 -4.32 -13.98 35.65
CA ARG A 689 -3.28 -13.10 36.18
C ARG A 689 -2.58 -12.38 35.05
N MET A 690 -2.40 -11.08 35.22
CA MET A 690 -1.51 -10.26 34.39
C MET A 690 -0.28 -9.90 35.21
N MET A 691 0.90 -10.06 34.62
CA MET A 691 2.17 -9.76 35.30
C MET A 691 3.18 -9.10 34.38
N ILE A 692 4.08 -8.31 34.96
CA ILE A 692 5.24 -7.76 34.25
C ILE A 692 6.50 -8.43 34.77
N VAL A 693 7.29 -8.98 33.85
CA VAL A 693 8.58 -9.62 34.11
C VAL A 693 9.69 -8.77 33.52
N GLN A 694 10.71 -8.45 34.32
CA GLN A 694 11.91 -7.78 33.84
C GLN A 694 12.85 -8.81 33.20
N ALA A 695 13.02 -8.75 31.88
CA ALA A 695 13.87 -9.68 31.14
C ALA A 695 15.33 -9.60 31.57
N CYS A 696 15.84 -8.42 31.96
CA CYS A 696 17.23 -8.24 32.41
C CYS A 696 17.60 -9.09 33.64
N ASP A 697 16.61 -9.42 34.48
CA ASP A 697 16.84 -10.15 35.73
C ASP A 697 16.87 -11.68 35.50
N LEU A 698 16.57 -12.13 34.28
CA LEU A 698 16.56 -13.53 33.92
C LEU A 698 17.99 -14.05 33.65
N PRO A 699 18.31 -15.28 34.08
CA PRO A 699 19.64 -15.86 33.93
C PRO A 699 19.84 -16.36 32.49
N PHE A 700 20.19 -15.44 31.58
CA PHE A 700 20.51 -15.74 30.20
C PHE A 700 21.72 -16.67 30.07
N LEU A 701 21.55 -17.74 29.30
CA LEU A 701 22.63 -18.65 28.95
C LEU A 701 23.14 -18.34 27.54
N SER A 702 24.46 -18.21 27.43
CA SER A 702 25.12 -18.12 26.14
C SER A 702 25.01 -19.47 25.43
N VAL A 703 24.16 -19.53 24.42
CA VAL A 703 24.16 -20.65 23.49
C VAL A 703 25.43 -20.49 22.66
N SER A 704 26.29 -21.50 22.66
CA SER A 704 27.47 -21.50 21.80
C SER A 704 27.08 -22.06 20.44
N ARG A 705 27.60 -21.45 19.37
CA ARG A 705 27.47 -22.03 18.04
C ARG A 705 28.42 -23.22 17.96
N PRO A 706 27.95 -24.47 17.76
CA PRO A 706 28.88 -25.57 17.51
C PRO A 706 29.67 -25.21 16.25
N SER A 707 30.99 -25.35 16.30
CA SER A 707 31.95 -24.86 15.30
C SER A 707 31.67 -25.32 13.86
N ASN A 708 30.76 -26.28 13.68
CA ASN A 708 30.46 -26.96 12.42
C ASN A 708 28.97 -26.91 12.00
N SER A 709 28.13 -26.04 12.58
CA SER A 709 26.73 -25.89 12.12
C SER A 709 26.21 -24.44 12.10
N HIS A 710 25.36 -24.12 11.11
CA HIS A 710 24.56 -22.88 11.08
C HIS A 710 23.30 -22.96 11.96
N LYS A 711 23.12 -24.06 12.68
CA LYS A 711 21.94 -24.31 13.51
C LYS A 711 22.28 -24.07 14.96
N TRP A 712 21.52 -23.20 15.60
CA TRP A 712 21.55 -23.08 17.05
C TRP A 712 20.80 -24.27 17.65
N ALA A 713 21.44 -24.94 18.61
CA ALA A 713 20.90 -26.11 19.28
C ALA A 713 20.06 -25.70 20.49
N LEU A 714 18.90 -25.08 20.26
CA LEU A 714 17.97 -24.71 21.36
C LEU A 714 17.51 -25.93 22.18
N HIS A 715 17.62 -27.14 21.62
CA HIS A 715 17.40 -28.40 22.33
C HIS A 715 18.44 -28.70 23.44
N GLU A 716 19.61 -28.08 23.43
CA GLU A 716 20.59 -28.19 24.53
C GLU A 716 20.16 -27.39 25.78
N LEU A 717 19.25 -26.42 25.62
CA LEU A 717 18.71 -25.65 26.75
C LEU A 717 17.69 -26.42 27.59
N LYS A 718 17.27 -27.62 27.15
CA LYS A 718 16.34 -28.48 27.89
C LYS A 718 16.82 -28.79 29.31
N ASP A 719 18.13 -28.84 29.52
CA ASP A 719 18.74 -29.19 30.79
C ASP A 719 18.82 -27.98 31.76
N TYR A 720 18.53 -26.77 31.29
CA TYR A 720 18.68 -25.51 32.03
C TYR A 720 17.40 -24.69 32.09
N VAL A 721 16.31 -25.32 32.53
CA VAL A 721 15.01 -24.68 32.63
C VAL A 721 14.89 -23.95 33.97
N VAL A 722 14.49 -22.69 33.90
CA VAL A 722 14.27 -21.84 35.07
C VAL A 722 12.79 -21.93 35.44
N ASN A 723 12.50 -22.45 36.63
CA ASN A 723 11.14 -22.42 37.15
C ASN A 723 10.74 -20.98 37.46
N PHE A 724 9.62 -20.54 36.90
CA PHE A 724 9.13 -19.19 37.09
C PHE A 724 8.55 -19.03 38.50
N LEU A 725 9.19 -18.21 39.34
CA LEU A 725 8.71 -17.86 40.67
C LEU A 725 7.71 -16.71 40.57
N MET A 726 6.45 -16.99 40.89
CA MET A 726 5.35 -16.02 40.80
C MET A 726 5.53 -14.82 41.75
N GLU A 727 6.36 -14.91 42.79
CA GLU A 727 6.45 -13.90 43.87
C GLU A 727 7.24 -12.63 43.50
N ASN A 728 8.01 -12.63 42.41
CA ASN A 728 9.00 -11.58 42.12
C ASN A 728 8.52 -10.47 41.16
N GLY A 729 7.22 -10.34 40.89
CA GLY A 729 6.69 -9.40 39.90
C GLY A 729 5.49 -8.57 40.37
N LYS A 730 5.22 -7.46 39.67
CA LYS A 730 3.93 -6.76 39.77
C LYS A 730 2.84 -7.65 39.16
N ILE A 731 1.92 -8.16 39.98
CA ILE A 731 0.84 -9.06 39.55
C ILE A 731 -0.52 -8.41 39.80
N ARG A 732 -1.40 -8.51 38.83
CA ARG A 732 -2.82 -8.18 38.96
C ARG A 732 -3.69 -9.40 38.74
N TYR A 733 -4.62 -9.61 39.66
CA TYR A 733 -5.68 -10.61 39.53
C TYR A 733 -6.81 -10.09 38.66
N ILE A 734 -7.29 -10.94 37.75
CA ILE A 734 -8.39 -10.66 36.85
C ILE A 734 -9.50 -11.70 37.14
N PRO A 735 -10.71 -11.28 37.54
CA PRO A 735 -11.78 -12.18 37.97
C PRO A 735 -12.50 -12.90 36.80
N HIS A 736 -11.84 -13.00 35.64
CA HIS A 736 -12.38 -13.58 34.41
C HIS A 736 -11.30 -14.36 33.67
N PHE A 737 -11.70 -15.45 33.00
CA PHE A 737 -10.83 -16.15 32.06
C PHE A 737 -10.49 -15.26 30.87
N VAL A 738 -9.20 -15.13 30.57
CA VAL A 738 -8.72 -14.22 29.54
C VAL A 738 -8.47 -14.96 28.23
N THR A 739 -8.65 -14.27 27.11
CA THR A 739 -8.44 -14.76 25.75
C THR A 739 -7.51 -13.82 24.99
N VAL A 740 -6.75 -14.36 24.03
CA VAL A 740 -6.03 -13.59 23.00
C VAL A 740 -7.00 -12.67 22.24
N PRO A 741 -6.57 -11.47 21.77
CA PRO A 741 -5.20 -10.92 21.80
C PRO A 741 -4.89 -9.99 22.98
N LEU A 742 -3.66 -9.95 23.48
CA LEU A 742 -3.19 -8.92 24.41
C LEU A 742 -2.68 -7.69 23.63
N ALA A 743 -3.22 -6.50 23.91
CA ALA A 743 -2.77 -5.26 23.27
C ALA A 743 -2.06 -4.36 24.28
N VAL A 744 -0.78 -4.07 24.07
CA VAL A 744 0.04 -3.24 24.97
C VAL A 744 0.60 -2.03 24.23
N SER A 745 0.55 -0.85 24.86
CA SER A 745 1.22 0.36 24.39
C SER A 745 2.38 0.72 25.30
N ALA A 746 3.60 0.69 24.77
CA ALA A 746 4.79 1.10 25.49
C ALA A 746 4.91 2.63 25.65
N SER A 747 4.37 3.42 24.71
CA SER A 747 4.47 4.89 24.72
C SER A 747 3.56 5.52 25.78
N ARG A 748 2.42 4.89 26.06
CA ARG A 748 1.41 5.39 27.01
C ARG A 748 1.29 4.55 28.28
N GLY A 749 1.96 3.41 28.35
CA GLY A 749 1.94 2.56 29.54
C GLY A 749 0.58 1.91 29.80
N VAL A 750 -0.16 1.55 28.75
CA VAL A 750 -1.52 0.98 28.87
C VAL A 750 -1.58 -0.42 28.27
N ALA A 751 -2.45 -1.27 28.83
CA ALA A 751 -2.74 -2.61 28.32
C ALA A 751 -4.25 -2.81 28.19
N CYS A 752 -4.68 -3.45 27.10
CA CYS A 752 -6.05 -3.92 26.92
C CYS A 752 -6.06 -5.45 26.89
N VAL A 753 -6.91 -6.02 27.74
CA VAL A 753 -7.04 -7.45 27.98
C VAL A 753 -8.48 -7.86 27.68
N PHE A 754 -8.67 -8.99 26.99
CA PHE A 754 -10.00 -9.45 26.58
C PHE A 754 -10.42 -10.73 27.31
N ALA A 755 -11.61 -10.75 27.89
CA ALA A 755 -12.13 -11.93 28.59
C ALA A 755 -13.05 -12.77 27.70
N ALA A 756 -13.12 -14.08 27.98
CA ALA A 756 -13.95 -15.06 27.27
C ALA A 756 -15.44 -14.69 27.23
N ARG A 757 -15.92 -13.96 28.26
CA ARG A 757 -17.29 -13.43 28.35
C ARG A 757 -17.52 -12.18 27.48
N LYS A 758 -16.68 -11.96 26.46
CA LYS A 758 -16.68 -10.78 25.57
C LYS A 758 -16.61 -9.47 26.35
N ARG A 759 -15.64 -9.36 27.26
CA ARG A 759 -15.36 -8.10 27.97
C ARG A 759 -13.98 -7.60 27.59
N ALA A 760 -13.82 -6.28 27.53
CA ALA A 760 -12.52 -5.63 27.43
C ALA A 760 -12.22 -4.93 28.76
N LEU A 761 -11.03 -5.20 29.25
CA LEU A 761 -10.46 -4.62 30.46
C LEU A 761 -9.28 -3.76 30.03
N VAL A 762 -9.28 -2.48 30.41
CA VAL A 762 -8.18 -1.55 30.12
C VAL A 762 -7.48 -1.20 31.42
N TYR A 763 -6.18 -1.47 31.46
CA TYR A 763 -5.30 -1.25 32.60
C TYR A 763 -4.26 -0.18 32.28
N ILE A 764 -3.96 0.66 33.26
CA ILE A 764 -2.80 1.55 33.26
C ILE A 764 -1.68 0.84 34.01
N LEU A 765 -0.59 0.52 33.31
CA LEU A 765 0.49 -0.32 33.83
C LEU A 765 1.47 0.44 34.75
N GLU A 766 1.45 1.78 34.69
CA GLU A 766 2.35 2.65 35.47
C GLU A 766 1.77 3.03 36.84
N GLU A 767 0.45 3.04 36.94
CA GLU A 767 -0.29 3.41 38.15
C GLU A 767 -0.74 2.16 38.90
N ASN A 768 -0.79 2.25 40.23
CA ASN A 768 -1.36 1.22 41.06
C ASN A 768 -2.72 1.68 41.60
N GLU A 769 -3.59 0.73 41.89
CA GLU A 769 -4.89 0.98 42.50
C GLU A 769 -4.78 0.85 44.02
N ASP A 770 -5.31 1.81 44.75
CA ASP A 770 -5.44 1.69 46.20
C ASP A 770 -6.52 0.64 46.50
N GLU A 771 -6.27 -0.30 47.43
CA GLU A 771 -7.35 -1.13 47.97
C GLU A 771 -8.39 -0.19 48.61
N VAL A 772 -9.48 0.05 47.90
CA VAL A 772 -10.67 0.61 48.51
C VAL A 772 -11.16 -0.44 49.49
N SER A 773 -10.99 -0.17 50.78
CA SER A 773 -11.73 -0.90 51.81
C SER A 773 -13.20 -0.68 51.51
N ASP A 774 -13.88 -1.69 50.94
CA ASP A 774 -15.34 -1.72 50.85
C ASP A 774 -15.90 -1.78 52.28
N VAL A 775 -15.91 -0.62 52.93
CA VAL A 775 -16.71 -0.29 54.09
C VAL A 775 -17.47 0.98 53.72
N GLU A 776 -18.53 0.81 52.93
CA GLU A 776 -19.86 1.40 53.15
C GLU A 776 -20.93 0.80 52.22
#